data_AF-L7M1L8-F1
#
_entry.id   AF-L7M1L8-F1
#
_cell.length_a   1.000
_cell.length_b   1.000
_cell.length_c   1.000
_cell.angle_alpha   90.00
_cell.angle_beta   90.00
_cell.angle_gamma   90.00
#
_symmetry.space_group_name_H-M   'P 1'
#
loop_
_entity.id
_entity.type
_entity.pdbx_description
1 polymer ?
#
loop_
_entity_poly.entity_id
_entity_poly.type
_entity_poly.pdbx_seq_one_letter_code
_entity_poly.pdbx_strand_id
1 'polypeptide(L)'
;MAASSVEGPLSKWTNVMKGWQYRWFVLDDNAGLLSYYTSKENMARGARRGCVRLQGAVIGIDDEDDSTFTIRVDRKIFHFQARDAEERERWVRALEDTILRHTLQRQPNTRLWDQTGIVAPTQHNFDTKLTEADSYLQLLIEQIRDLEYSIDKVADPREKVQLSGIGSNANALLETVKHTIVLLQIAKNTAQPVNGVYPQRRGTEDRPAPLRTRDEAAATAGVPAHEAPRALSTADHDSAPPDSKVPPVSYSSDDEDEEFFFDTQEETEHVPLVPHPVSQPLADAHTTEPTSEKTGTEVMNSASSSQATSSAYSVYDAAYEDDDEDELGSLEGQKSVFSHLLSQVRIGMDLTKVTLPTFILERRSLLEMYADFFAHPDIFVSIVDRDDPKERMVEVVRWYLSAFHAGRKSSVAKKPYNPILGEVFRCYWKVGDKPGGVVKDGPVPWATANDLTFIAEQVSHHPPVSAFYAEHAAKGIACCAHIWTKSKYLGMSIGVHNVGQGCIMFLRYDEEYVVTFPSGYGRSIFTVPWIELGGKVEITCHKTGYNAVIDFHTKPMIGGKKHQLTAEVFPPNERRPFMTVTGEWNGVMTAKYPNGEQAVFVDTTALATTKKVVQPIQQQEPYESRRLWKEVTLALKNKDVNKATSSKTFLEEKQRREASERLHSGHSWKPRLFHLEGEHWTYDHSLQKRMGKKN
;
A
#
# COMPACT_ATOMS: atom_id res chain seq x y z
N MET A 1 26.65 41.60 4.12
CA MET A 1 26.81 41.18 2.71
C MET A 1 25.67 41.82 1.93
N ALA A 2 25.96 42.53 0.85
CA ALA A 2 24.93 43.16 0.03
C ALA A 2 23.98 42.08 -0.52
N ALA A 3 22.68 42.20 -0.21
CA ALA A 3 21.66 41.27 -0.69
C ALA A 3 21.59 41.36 -2.22
N SER A 4 21.74 40.24 -2.91
CA SER A 4 21.64 40.18 -4.37
C SER A 4 20.19 40.44 -4.79
N SER A 5 19.87 41.65 -5.25
CA SER A 5 18.58 41.92 -5.90
C SER A 5 18.49 41.12 -7.20
N VAL A 6 17.47 40.24 -7.31
CA VAL A 6 17.23 39.51 -8.55
C VAL A 6 16.62 40.48 -9.56
N GLU A 7 17.36 40.77 -10.63
CA GLU A 7 16.86 41.55 -11.76
C GLU A 7 17.11 40.80 -13.07
N GLY A 8 16.28 41.09 -14.06
CA GLY A 8 16.38 40.45 -15.36
C GLY A 8 15.12 40.59 -16.20
N PRO A 9 15.16 40.05 -17.41
CA PRO A 9 14.03 40.15 -18.31
C PRO A 9 12.96 39.09 -18.05
N LEU A 10 11.70 39.49 -18.18
CA LEU A 10 10.56 38.57 -18.30
C LEU A 10 9.56 39.13 -19.30
N SER A 11 8.86 38.26 -19.98
CA SER A 11 7.67 38.62 -20.75
C SER A 11 6.47 38.64 -19.82
N LYS A 12 5.73 39.75 -19.79
CA LYS A 12 4.50 39.91 -19.01
C LYS A 12 3.31 39.97 -19.96
N TRP A 13 2.27 39.20 -19.70
CA TRP A 13 1.02 39.33 -20.44
C TRP A 13 0.33 40.65 -20.09
N THR A 14 -0.06 41.43 -21.11
CA THR A 14 -0.77 42.70 -20.90
C THR A 14 -2.27 42.54 -21.15
N ASN A 15 -2.67 42.15 -22.36
CA ASN A 15 -4.06 41.91 -22.76
C ASN A 15 -4.09 41.16 -24.10
N VAL A 16 -5.28 40.80 -24.57
CA VAL A 16 -5.46 40.02 -25.82
C VAL A 16 -4.95 40.77 -27.06
N MET A 17 -5.00 42.11 -27.07
CA MET A 17 -4.54 42.94 -28.18
C MET A 17 -3.01 43.04 -28.28
N LYS A 18 -2.34 43.26 -27.14
CA LYS A 18 -0.89 43.50 -27.06
C LYS A 18 -0.08 42.25 -26.70
N GLY A 19 -0.74 41.20 -26.22
CA GLY A 19 -0.15 39.90 -25.92
C GLY A 19 0.98 39.93 -24.88
N TRP A 20 1.99 39.09 -25.09
CA TRP A 20 3.21 39.04 -24.28
C TRP A 20 4.11 40.23 -24.57
N GLN A 21 4.50 40.94 -23.52
CA GLN A 21 5.31 42.14 -23.62
C GLN A 21 6.57 42.02 -22.78
N TYR A 22 7.72 42.19 -23.44
CA TYR A 22 9.01 42.15 -22.76
C TYR A 22 9.16 43.32 -21.78
N ARG A 23 9.56 43.03 -20.55
CA ARG A 23 9.79 44.03 -19.50
C ARG A 23 11.05 43.66 -18.72
N TRP A 24 11.72 44.68 -18.18
CA TRP A 24 12.81 44.49 -17.23
C TRP A 24 12.26 44.48 -15.82
N PHE A 25 12.51 43.41 -15.06
CA PHE A 25 12.02 43.23 -13.70
C PHE A 25 13.14 43.37 -12.69
N VAL A 26 12.81 43.94 -11.54
CA VAL A 26 13.70 44.08 -10.38
C VAL A 26 12.92 43.68 -9.13
N LEU A 27 13.41 42.64 -8.45
CA LEU A 27 12.90 42.16 -7.18
C LEU A 27 13.64 42.86 -6.04
N ASP A 28 12.89 43.66 -5.28
CA ASP A 28 13.35 44.24 -4.03
C ASP A 28 12.95 43.34 -2.87
N ASP A 29 13.90 42.51 -2.46
CA ASP A 29 13.77 41.52 -1.38
C ASP A 29 13.63 42.17 0.00
N ASN A 30 14.01 43.44 0.16
CA ASN A 30 13.86 44.18 1.42
C ASN A 30 12.51 44.91 1.51
N ALA A 31 11.95 45.34 0.37
CA ALA A 31 10.65 46.01 0.33
C ALA A 31 9.48 45.06 0.07
N GLY A 32 9.75 43.82 -0.36
CA GLY A 32 8.72 42.87 -0.79
C GLY A 32 8.00 43.33 -2.06
N LEU A 33 8.73 43.95 -2.98
CA LEU A 33 8.19 44.56 -4.20
C LEU A 33 8.86 43.97 -5.44
N LEU A 34 8.05 43.55 -6.40
CA LEU A 34 8.50 43.23 -7.76
C LEU A 34 8.18 44.41 -8.69
N SER A 35 9.19 45.20 -9.04
CA SER A 35 9.03 46.35 -9.95
C SER A 35 9.34 45.97 -11.38
N TYR A 36 8.67 46.59 -12.35
CA TYR A 36 8.95 46.40 -13.77
C TYR A 36 9.00 47.70 -14.57
N TYR A 37 9.78 47.64 -15.64
CA TYR A 37 10.16 48.75 -16.50
C TYR A 37 10.00 48.33 -17.96
N THR A 38 9.75 49.30 -18.85
CA THR A 38 9.63 49.01 -20.29
C THR A 38 10.95 48.61 -20.93
N SER A 39 12.09 48.99 -20.34
CA SER A 39 13.43 48.55 -20.75
C SER A 39 14.43 48.66 -19.58
N LYS A 40 15.60 48.03 -19.72
CA LYS A 40 16.71 48.15 -18.75
C LYS A 40 17.22 49.59 -18.64
N GLU A 41 17.21 50.34 -19.72
CA GLU A 41 17.61 51.76 -19.73
C GLU A 41 16.63 52.63 -18.92
N ASN A 42 15.33 52.34 -19.03
CA ASN A 42 14.31 53.03 -18.23
C ASN A 42 14.40 52.66 -16.75
N MET A 43 14.78 51.42 -16.44
CA MET A 43 15.14 51.04 -15.07
C MET A 43 16.34 51.83 -14.56
N ALA A 44 17.41 51.96 -15.35
CA ALA A 44 18.61 52.71 -14.95
C ALA A 44 18.33 54.21 -14.71
N ARG A 45 17.31 54.76 -15.41
CA ARG A 45 16.81 56.13 -15.22
C ARG A 45 15.76 56.25 -14.11
N GLY A 46 15.38 55.16 -13.45
CA GLY A 46 14.35 55.13 -12.40
C GLY A 46 12.91 55.30 -12.89
N ALA A 47 12.66 55.21 -14.21
CA ALA A 47 11.34 55.40 -14.82
C ALA A 47 10.46 54.14 -14.67
N ARG A 48 10.00 53.87 -13.44
CA ARG A 48 9.22 52.67 -13.09
C ARG A 48 7.86 52.66 -13.77
N ARG A 49 7.58 51.58 -14.51
CA ARG A 49 6.28 51.38 -15.18
C ARG A 49 5.23 50.84 -14.23
N GLY A 50 5.59 49.91 -13.36
CA GLY A 50 4.67 49.38 -12.36
C GLY A 50 5.39 48.55 -11.30
N CYS A 51 4.67 48.18 -10.25
CA CYS A 51 5.16 47.26 -9.23
C CYS A 51 4.05 46.37 -8.69
N VAL A 52 4.43 45.18 -8.24
CA VAL A 52 3.57 44.21 -7.59
C VAL A 52 4.05 44.05 -6.15
N ARG A 53 3.15 44.21 -5.18
CA ARG A 53 3.44 43.91 -3.78
C ARG A 53 3.35 42.41 -3.58
N LEU A 54 4.39 41.81 -3.02
CA LEU A 54 4.52 40.36 -2.89
C LEU A 54 3.99 39.82 -1.55
N GLN A 55 3.66 40.68 -0.60
CA GLN A 55 3.07 40.27 0.67
C GLN A 55 1.75 39.53 0.42
N GLY A 56 1.64 38.28 0.88
CA GLY A 56 0.46 37.44 0.66
C GLY A 56 0.22 37.01 -0.79
N ALA A 57 1.19 37.23 -1.69
CA ALA A 57 1.09 36.76 -3.06
C ALA A 57 1.27 35.23 -3.14
N VAL A 58 0.66 34.59 -4.14
CA VAL A 58 0.76 33.16 -4.40
C VAL A 58 1.28 32.94 -5.82
N ILE A 59 2.27 32.07 -5.98
CA ILE A 59 2.81 31.69 -7.28
C ILE A 59 2.04 30.47 -7.81
N GLY A 60 1.61 30.54 -9.07
CA GLY A 60 1.06 29.40 -9.81
C GLY A 60 2.04 28.94 -10.88
N ILE A 61 2.32 27.64 -10.93
CA ILE A 61 3.19 27.00 -11.92
C ILE A 61 2.31 26.07 -12.76
N ASP A 62 2.51 26.09 -14.07
CA ASP A 62 1.87 25.17 -15.01
C ASP A 62 2.83 24.00 -15.29
N ASP A 63 2.30 22.77 -15.26
CA ASP A 63 3.07 21.54 -15.47
C ASP A 63 3.22 21.20 -16.97
N GLU A 64 2.47 21.88 -17.86
CA GLU A 64 2.53 21.68 -19.32
C GLU A 64 3.51 22.64 -20.03
N ASP A 65 3.80 23.80 -19.44
CA ASP A 65 4.71 24.82 -19.99
C ASP A 65 5.84 25.13 -19.00
N ASP A 66 7.07 24.78 -19.39
CA ASP A 66 8.25 24.90 -18.55
C ASP A 66 8.82 26.33 -18.46
N SER A 67 8.22 27.30 -19.15
CA SER A 67 8.69 28.69 -19.21
C SER A 67 7.76 29.71 -18.53
N THR A 68 6.50 29.36 -18.25
CA THR A 68 5.50 30.29 -17.70
C THR A 68 5.23 30.09 -16.21
N PHE A 69 4.82 31.18 -15.56
CA PHE A 69 4.34 31.18 -14.18
C PHE A 69 3.41 32.38 -13.94
N THR A 70 2.62 32.31 -12.86
CA THR A 70 1.69 33.38 -12.47
C THR A 70 1.95 33.86 -11.06
N ILE A 71 1.66 35.14 -10.79
CA ILE A 71 1.59 35.69 -9.43
C ILE A 71 0.16 36.16 -9.19
N ARG A 72 -0.50 35.59 -8.20
CA ARG A 72 -1.82 36.00 -7.74
C ARG A 72 -1.69 36.81 -6.46
N VAL A 73 -2.16 38.05 -6.46
CA VAL A 73 -2.19 38.92 -5.27
C VAL A 73 -3.36 39.89 -5.37
N ASP A 74 -4.03 40.17 -4.25
CA ASP A 74 -5.16 41.10 -4.16
C ASP A 74 -6.26 40.86 -5.22
N ARG A 75 -6.59 39.57 -5.44
CA ARG A 75 -7.56 39.09 -6.45
C ARG A 75 -7.18 39.37 -7.92
N LYS A 76 -5.97 39.86 -8.17
CA LYS A 76 -5.40 40.01 -9.52
C LYS A 76 -4.45 38.86 -9.84
N ILE A 77 -4.37 38.48 -11.11
CA ILE A 77 -3.45 37.46 -11.61
C ILE A 77 -2.54 38.13 -12.63
N PHE A 78 -1.23 38.00 -12.43
CA PHE A 78 -0.20 38.45 -13.36
C PHE A 78 0.46 37.24 -13.99
N HIS A 79 0.48 37.17 -15.32
CA HIS A 79 1.11 36.09 -16.07
C HIS A 79 2.50 36.53 -16.55
N PHE A 80 3.47 35.64 -16.37
CA PHE A 80 4.88 35.85 -16.72
C PHE A 80 5.41 34.66 -17.52
N GLN A 81 6.35 34.96 -18.43
CA GLN A 81 7.08 33.99 -19.21
C GLN A 81 8.57 34.31 -19.15
N ALA A 82 9.36 33.33 -18.71
CA ALA A 82 10.82 33.34 -18.72
C ALA A 82 11.35 32.84 -20.07
N ARG A 83 12.66 32.98 -20.34
CA ARG A 83 13.24 32.48 -21.60
C ARG A 83 13.32 30.96 -21.66
N ASP A 84 13.52 30.33 -20.51
CA ASP A 84 13.68 28.89 -20.35
C ASP A 84 13.31 28.44 -18.91
N ALA A 85 13.30 27.13 -18.70
CA ALA A 85 12.97 26.52 -17.42
C ALA A 85 13.92 26.90 -16.29
N GLU A 86 15.21 27.11 -16.59
CA GLU A 86 16.21 27.47 -15.58
C GLU A 86 15.99 28.91 -15.08
N GLU A 87 15.71 29.84 -15.99
CA GLU A 87 15.36 31.21 -15.66
C GLU A 87 14.02 31.29 -14.91
N ARG A 88 13.03 30.47 -15.32
CA ARG A 88 11.76 30.34 -14.57
C ARG A 88 12.00 29.90 -13.14
N GLU A 89 12.75 28.82 -12.93
CA GLU A 89 13.06 28.31 -11.58
C GLU A 89 13.78 29.34 -10.72
N ARG A 90 14.74 30.07 -11.32
CA ARG A 90 15.47 31.14 -10.63
C ARG A 90 14.53 32.25 -10.15
N TRP A 91 13.62 32.71 -11.00
CA TRP A 91 12.65 33.75 -10.64
C TRP A 91 11.65 33.27 -9.60
N VAL A 92 11.07 32.09 -9.79
CA VAL A 92 10.09 31.49 -8.87
C VAL A 92 10.70 31.35 -7.48
N ARG A 93 11.89 30.75 -7.34
CA ARG A 93 12.55 30.58 -6.04
C ARG A 93 12.79 31.91 -5.32
N ALA A 94 13.26 32.92 -6.04
CA ALA A 94 13.54 34.24 -5.45
C ALA A 94 12.25 34.94 -4.99
N LEU A 95 11.18 34.82 -5.77
CA LEU A 95 9.86 35.36 -5.44
C LEU A 95 9.25 34.65 -4.23
N GLU A 96 9.31 33.31 -4.17
CA GLU A 96 8.80 32.52 -3.05
C GLU A 96 9.49 32.91 -1.73
N ASP A 97 10.81 33.04 -1.73
CA ASP A 97 11.57 33.43 -0.54
C ASP A 97 11.20 34.85 -0.08
N THR A 98 11.06 35.78 -1.02
CA THR A 98 10.64 37.17 -0.73
C THR A 98 9.23 37.21 -0.15
N ILE A 99 8.28 36.50 -0.78
CA ILE A 99 6.88 36.39 -0.34
C ILE A 99 6.83 35.84 1.09
N LEU A 100 7.55 34.75 1.36
CA LEU A 100 7.58 34.10 2.66
C LEU A 100 8.11 35.06 3.74
N ARG A 101 9.22 35.74 3.46
CA ARG A 101 9.86 36.67 4.39
C ARG A 101 8.96 37.84 4.76
N HIS A 102 8.33 38.46 3.77
CA HIS A 102 7.47 39.65 3.96
C HIS A 102 6.09 39.34 4.49
N THR A 103 5.60 38.13 4.27
CA THR A 103 4.35 37.66 4.87
C THR A 103 4.53 37.38 6.37
N LEU A 104 5.75 37.04 6.82
CA LEU A 104 6.05 36.65 8.20
C LEU A 104 6.62 37.78 9.09
N GLN A 105 7.27 38.81 8.54
CA GLN A 105 8.04 39.79 9.36
C GLN A 105 7.26 40.91 10.04
N ARG A 106 5.94 41.08 9.82
CA ARG A 106 5.15 42.17 10.45
C ARG A 106 4.25 41.71 11.60
N GLN A 107 4.79 40.93 12.53
CA GLN A 107 4.11 40.55 13.77
C GLN A 107 4.97 40.73 15.04
N PRO A 108 5.47 41.93 15.39
CA PRO A 108 5.93 42.23 16.75
C PRO A 108 4.84 43.03 17.49
N ASN A 109 3.75 42.36 17.88
CA ASN A 109 3.03 42.68 19.11
C ASN A 109 1.90 41.66 19.33
N THR A 110 2.18 40.79 20.29
CA THR A 110 1.21 40.21 21.22
C THR A 110 0.07 41.19 21.51
N ARG A 111 -1.17 40.85 21.11
CA ARG A 111 -2.50 41.26 21.67
C ARG A 111 -3.65 41.47 20.68
N LEU A 112 -3.56 41.01 19.42
CA LEU A 112 -4.70 41.07 18.48
C LEU A 112 -5.04 39.72 17.80
N TRP A 113 -4.59 38.61 18.39
CA TRP A 113 -4.75 37.25 17.84
C TRP A 113 -5.81 36.40 18.56
N ASP A 114 -6.68 37.01 19.37
CA ASP A 114 -7.73 36.28 20.10
C ASP A 114 -9.06 36.19 19.34
N GLN A 115 -9.18 36.68 18.08
CA GLN A 115 -10.48 36.73 17.42
C GLN A 115 -10.61 36.17 15.99
N THR A 116 -9.55 35.64 15.34
CA THR A 116 -9.74 34.99 14.01
C THR A 116 -9.00 33.67 13.77
N GLY A 117 -8.28 33.11 14.74
CA GLY A 117 -7.98 31.67 14.79
C GLY A 117 -7.18 31.06 13.62
N ILE A 118 -6.44 31.83 12.81
CA ILE A 118 -5.61 31.26 11.74
C ILE A 118 -4.19 31.02 12.25
N VAL A 119 -3.95 29.78 12.69
CA VAL A 119 -2.62 29.23 12.95
C VAL A 119 -1.96 28.90 11.61
N ALA A 120 -0.64 29.09 11.48
CA ALA A 120 0.12 28.57 10.34
C ALA A 120 -0.24 27.09 10.10
N PRO A 121 -0.60 26.68 8.87
CA PRO A 121 -1.11 25.34 8.64
C PRO A 121 -0.08 24.31 9.08
N THR A 122 -0.37 23.65 10.19
CA THR A 122 0.46 22.59 10.72
C THR A 122 0.28 21.34 9.85
N GLN A 123 1.18 20.36 9.97
CA GLN A 123 0.97 19.04 9.38
C GLN A 123 -0.38 18.43 9.80
N HIS A 124 -0.82 18.72 11.03
CA HIS A 124 -2.14 18.35 11.50
C HIS A 124 -3.25 19.02 10.70
N ASN A 125 -3.12 20.31 10.36
CA ASN A 125 -4.12 21.01 9.54
C ASN A 125 -4.18 20.46 8.10
N PHE A 126 -3.04 20.09 7.52
CA PHE A 126 -3.01 19.40 6.21
C PHE A 126 -3.68 18.03 6.30
N ASP A 127 -3.41 17.27 7.36
CA ASP A 127 -4.02 15.96 7.60
C ASP A 127 -5.52 16.06 7.81
N THR A 128 -5.99 17.07 8.53
CA THR A 128 -7.41 17.39 8.68
C THR A 128 -8.03 17.72 7.34
N LYS A 129 -7.40 18.57 6.52
CA LYS A 129 -7.92 18.95 5.20
C LYS A 129 -7.92 17.80 4.21
N LEU A 130 -6.95 16.88 4.30
CA LEU A 130 -6.92 15.68 3.49
C LEU A 130 -8.02 14.68 3.91
N THR A 131 -8.29 14.57 5.21
CA THR A 131 -9.40 13.78 5.76
C THR A 131 -10.76 14.37 5.36
N GLU A 132 -10.87 15.70 5.34
CA GLU A 132 -12.05 16.43 4.89
C GLU A 132 -12.28 16.24 3.38
N ALA A 133 -11.22 16.29 2.56
CA ALA A 133 -11.30 15.99 1.13
C ALA A 133 -11.73 14.54 0.86
N ASP A 134 -11.26 13.58 1.65
CA ASP A 134 -11.68 12.17 1.56
C ASP A 134 -13.16 12.01 1.95
N SER A 135 -13.62 12.75 2.96
CA SER A 135 -15.04 12.77 3.36
C SER A 135 -15.95 13.33 2.26
N TYR A 136 -15.51 14.40 1.58
CA TYR A 136 -16.23 14.94 0.42
C TYR A 136 -16.20 14.01 -0.79
N LEU A 137 -15.11 13.28 -1.00
CA LEU A 137 -15.03 12.26 -2.04
C LEU A 137 -16.07 11.14 -1.79
N GLN A 138 -16.27 10.70 -0.55
CA GLN A 138 -17.29 9.69 -0.25
C GLN A 138 -18.71 10.19 -0.53
N LEU A 139 -19.02 11.44 -0.17
CA LEU A 139 -20.32 12.05 -0.48
C LEU A 139 -20.54 12.14 -2.00
N LEU A 140 -19.49 12.49 -2.75
CA LEU A 140 -19.55 12.54 -4.22
C LEU A 140 -19.80 11.15 -4.83
N ILE A 141 -19.18 10.10 -4.29
CA ILE A 141 -19.42 8.71 -4.72
C ILE A 141 -20.87 8.31 -4.49
N GLU A 142 -21.43 8.63 -3.32
CA GLU A 142 -22.82 8.31 -2.99
C GLU A 142 -23.80 9.05 -3.92
N GLN A 143 -23.57 10.35 -4.15
CA GLN A 143 -24.40 11.15 -5.05
C GLN A 143 -24.35 10.66 -6.50
N ILE A 144 -23.18 10.26 -6.99
CA ILE A 144 -23.04 9.74 -8.36
C ILE A 144 -23.72 8.39 -8.50
N ARG A 145 -23.65 7.53 -7.47
CA ARG A 145 -24.38 6.27 -7.47
C ARG A 145 -25.89 6.47 -7.47
N ASP A 146 -26.39 7.42 -6.68
CA ASP A 146 -27.82 7.72 -6.63
C ASP A 146 -28.30 8.37 -7.95
N LEU A 147 -27.43 9.13 -8.61
CA LEU A 147 -27.63 9.63 -9.97
C LEU A 147 -27.69 8.48 -10.98
N GLU A 148 -26.73 7.55 -10.97
CA GLU A 148 -26.73 6.37 -11.86
C GLU A 148 -27.97 5.51 -11.69
N TYR A 149 -28.40 5.30 -10.44
CA TYR A 149 -29.64 4.59 -10.12
C TYR A 149 -30.88 5.30 -10.67
N SER A 150 -30.91 6.63 -10.55
CA SER A 150 -31.98 7.46 -11.10
C SER A 150 -32.01 7.40 -12.63
N ILE A 151 -30.84 7.45 -13.27
CA ILE A 151 -30.67 7.33 -14.74
C ILE A 151 -31.17 5.98 -15.23
N ASP A 152 -30.88 4.89 -14.51
CA ASP A 152 -31.29 3.56 -14.93
C ASP A 152 -32.82 3.37 -14.92
N LYS A 153 -33.50 4.04 -13.99
CA LYS A 153 -34.96 4.02 -13.84
C LYS A 153 -35.75 4.87 -14.84
N VAL A 154 -35.08 5.66 -15.67
CA VAL A 154 -35.76 6.48 -16.69
C VAL A 154 -36.32 5.58 -17.79
N ALA A 155 -37.63 5.69 -18.02
CA ALA A 155 -38.35 4.85 -18.98
C ALA A 155 -38.23 5.34 -20.44
N ASP A 156 -38.01 6.64 -20.67
CA ASP A 156 -37.83 7.19 -22.01
C ASP A 156 -36.39 6.93 -22.51
N PRO A 157 -36.20 6.16 -23.59
CA PRO A 157 -34.87 5.88 -24.15
C PRO A 157 -34.10 7.12 -24.60
N ARG A 158 -34.79 8.19 -25.05
CA ARG A 158 -34.12 9.41 -25.52
C ARG A 158 -33.58 10.22 -24.36
N GLU A 159 -34.35 10.35 -23.30
CA GLU A 159 -33.97 11.00 -22.05
C GLU A 159 -32.85 10.22 -21.33
N LYS A 160 -32.92 8.88 -21.32
CA LYS A 160 -31.87 8.01 -20.74
C LYS A 160 -30.50 8.20 -21.42
N VAL A 161 -30.47 8.42 -22.74
CA VAL A 161 -29.23 8.71 -23.48
C VAL A 161 -28.67 10.11 -23.16
N GLN A 162 -29.52 11.11 -22.92
CA GLN A 162 -29.04 12.43 -22.52
C GLN A 162 -28.49 12.42 -21.09
N LEU A 163 -29.17 11.73 -20.18
CA LEU A 163 -28.77 11.63 -18.77
C LEU A 163 -27.54 10.73 -18.56
N SER A 164 -27.33 9.71 -19.41
CA SER A 164 -26.10 8.89 -19.35
C SER A 164 -24.83 9.68 -19.69
N GLY A 165 -24.94 10.76 -20.48
CA GLY A 165 -23.86 11.71 -20.69
C GLY A 165 -23.48 12.48 -19.41
N ILE A 166 -24.48 12.85 -18.60
CA ILE A 166 -24.26 13.48 -17.30
C ILE A 166 -23.59 12.50 -16.33
N GLY A 167 -24.06 11.25 -16.29
CA GLY A 167 -23.44 10.18 -15.49
C GLY A 167 -21.97 9.93 -15.88
N SER A 168 -21.66 9.97 -17.17
CA SER A 168 -20.29 9.82 -17.68
C SER A 168 -19.39 10.98 -17.24
N ASN A 169 -19.88 12.22 -17.32
CA ASN A 169 -19.13 13.40 -16.88
C ASN A 169 -18.94 13.43 -15.36
N ALA A 170 -19.96 13.03 -14.60
CA ALA A 170 -19.87 12.94 -13.14
C ALA A 170 -18.85 11.87 -12.72
N ASN A 171 -18.80 10.74 -13.40
CA ASN A 171 -17.75 9.72 -13.20
C ASN A 171 -16.35 10.25 -13.56
N ALA A 172 -16.20 11.01 -14.65
CA ALA A 172 -14.92 11.61 -15.01
C ALA A 172 -14.43 12.62 -13.94
N LEU A 173 -15.35 13.43 -13.40
CA LEU A 173 -15.07 14.32 -12.27
C LEU A 173 -14.65 13.52 -11.04
N LEU A 174 -15.37 12.44 -10.72
CA LEU A 174 -15.05 11.56 -9.59
C LEU A 174 -13.63 10.97 -9.71
N GLU A 175 -13.25 10.48 -10.89
CA GLU A 175 -11.90 9.96 -11.14
C GLU A 175 -10.84 11.06 -11.03
N THR A 176 -11.14 12.28 -11.47
CA THR A 176 -10.24 13.43 -11.33
C THR A 176 -10.00 13.79 -9.87
N VAL A 177 -11.07 13.86 -9.06
CA VAL A 177 -10.98 14.16 -7.62
C VAL A 177 -10.22 13.05 -6.88
N LYS A 178 -10.46 11.78 -7.23
CA LYS A 178 -9.67 10.64 -6.71
C LYS A 178 -8.19 10.82 -7.00
N HIS A 179 -7.82 11.17 -8.23
CA HIS A 179 -6.43 11.39 -8.61
C HIS A 179 -5.79 12.55 -7.84
N THR A 180 -6.48 13.67 -7.65
CA THR A 180 -5.98 14.81 -6.89
C THR A 180 -5.66 14.42 -5.44
N ILE A 181 -6.54 13.68 -4.77
CA ILE A 181 -6.32 13.21 -3.40
C ILE A 181 -5.10 12.28 -3.31
N VAL A 182 -4.93 11.39 -4.30
CA VAL A 182 -3.75 10.51 -4.39
C VAL A 182 -2.46 11.32 -4.57
N LEU A 183 -2.46 12.33 -5.44
CA LEU A 183 -1.30 13.19 -5.66
C LEU A 183 -0.93 14.00 -4.41
N LEU A 184 -1.91 14.57 -3.71
CA LEU A 184 -1.70 15.28 -2.44
C LEU A 184 -1.09 14.36 -1.38
N GLN A 185 -1.52 13.10 -1.36
CA GLN A 185 -1.03 12.10 -0.43
C GLN A 185 0.38 11.60 -0.77
N ILE A 186 0.73 11.50 -2.05
CA ILE A 186 2.09 11.22 -2.53
C ILE A 186 3.02 12.39 -2.18
N ALA A 187 2.60 13.64 -2.46
CA ALA A 187 3.37 14.83 -2.14
C ALA A 187 3.70 14.91 -0.65
N LYS A 188 2.73 14.63 0.23
CA LYS A 188 2.95 14.52 1.69
C LYS A 188 4.04 13.51 2.05
N ASN A 189 3.99 12.31 1.45
CA ASN A 189 4.92 11.23 1.77
C ASN A 189 6.32 11.47 1.19
N THR A 190 6.43 12.19 0.08
CA THR A 190 7.70 12.59 -0.53
C THR A 190 8.38 13.71 0.25
N ALA A 191 7.60 14.66 0.78
CA ALA A 191 8.11 15.76 1.60
C ALA A 191 8.68 15.30 2.95
N GLN A 192 8.16 14.20 3.52
CA GLN A 192 8.65 13.61 4.77
C GLN A 192 8.55 12.07 4.75
N PRO A 193 9.59 11.36 4.29
CA PRO A 193 9.61 9.90 4.34
C PRO A 193 9.69 9.42 5.80
N VAL A 194 8.78 8.52 6.18
CA VAL A 194 8.53 8.03 7.57
C VAL A 194 9.75 7.34 8.23
N ASN A 195 10.87 7.15 7.52
CA ASN A 195 12.03 6.41 8.00
C ASN A 195 13.38 7.15 7.90
N GLY A 196 13.44 8.48 7.91
CA GLY A 196 14.71 9.21 8.09
C GLY A 196 15.83 8.89 7.09
N VAL A 197 15.52 8.29 5.93
CA VAL A 197 16.45 8.11 4.83
C VAL A 197 16.15 9.19 3.82
N TYR A 198 16.98 10.23 3.81
CA TYR A 198 17.05 11.15 2.69
C TYR A 198 17.43 10.34 1.44
N PRO A 199 16.70 10.43 0.31
CA PRO A 199 17.33 10.17 -0.96
C PRO A 199 18.45 11.19 -1.09
N GLN A 200 19.71 10.75 -1.04
CA GLN A 200 20.82 11.60 -1.49
C GLN A 200 20.48 12.04 -2.91
N ARG A 201 20.27 13.35 -3.10
CA ARG A 201 20.36 13.94 -4.44
C ARG A 201 21.72 13.53 -4.98
N ARG A 202 21.72 12.74 -6.07
CA ARG A 202 22.89 12.60 -6.93
C ARG A 202 23.21 14.00 -7.45
N GLY A 203 24.12 14.68 -6.77
CA GLY A 203 24.80 15.84 -7.31
C GLY A 203 25.58 15.39 -8.53
N THR A 204 25.25 15.98 -9.66
CA THR A 204 26.11 16.01 -10.83
C THR A 204 27.42 16.72 -10.49
N GLU A 205 28.48 16.29 -11.17
CA GLU A 205 29.77 16.96 -11.36
C GLU A 205 30.91 16.56 -10.42
N ASP A 206 31.50 15.44 -10.82
CA ASP A 206 32.94 15.25 -10.97
C ASP A 206 33.65 16.54 -11.45
N ARG A 207 34.48 17.13 -10.59
CA ARG A 207 35.56 18.02 -11.04
C ARG A 207 36.76 17.85 -10.10
N PRO A 208 37.97 17.55 -10.62
CA PRO A 208 39.12 17.30 -9.77
C PRO A 208 39.67 18.61 -9.19
N ALA A 209 39.86 18.64 -7.87
CA ALA A 209 40.58 19.71 -7.19
C ALA A 209 42.10 19.61 -7.44
N PRO A 210 42.81 20.72 -7.67
CA PRO A 210 44.25 20.69 -7.81
C PRO A 210 44.96 20.59 -6.46
N LEU A 211 46.02 19.79 -6.44
CA LEU A 211 47.00 19.61 -5.38
C LEU A 211 47.61 20.92 -4.88
N ARG A 212 47.79 21.03 -3.55
CA ARG A 212 49.01 21.55 -2.87
C ARG A 212 48.92 21.37 -1.35
N THR A 213 49.61 20.36 -0.82
CA THR A 213 50.82 20.43 0.04
C THR A 213 50.63 21.00 1.45
N ARG A 214 50.70 20.08 2.43
CA ARG A 214 51.62 20.04 3.60
C ARG A 214 51.87 21.39 4.32
N ASP A 215 51.47 21.51 5.59
CA ASP A 215 52.37 21.27 6.73
C ASP A 215 51.70 21.52 8.11
N GLU A 216 52.10 20.66 9.04
CA GLU A 216 52.38 20.85 10.47
C GLU A 216 51.44 21.58 11.45
N ALA A 217 51.05 20.79 12.45
CA ALA A 217 51.30 20.99 13.88
C ALA A 217 50.36 21.86 14.76
N ALA A 218 49.88 21.16 15.79
CA ALA A 218 49.96 21.54 17.21
C ALA A 218 48.94 22.52 17.82
N ALA A 219 48.17 21.92 18.74
CA ALA A 219 48.12 22.28 20.16
C ALA A 219 47.12 23.33 20.68
N THR A 220 46.26 22.80 21.56
CA THR A 220 45.92 23.28 22.92
C THR A 220 45.12 24.57 23.13
N ALA A 221 43.91 24.35 23.68
CA ALA A 221 43.40 24.84 24.98
C ALA A 221 43.35 26.35 25.29
N GLY A 222 42.18 26.81 25.76
CA GLY A 222 42.07 28.07 26.53
C GLY A 222 40.67 28.68 26.59
N VAL A 223 39.89 28.29 27.60
CA VAL A 223 38.74 29.01 28.21
C VAL A 223 39.33 30.05 29.21
N PRO A 224 38.66 31.08 29.83
CA PRO A 224 37.28 31.65 29.78
C PRO A 224 37.15 33.21 29.77
N ALA A 225 35.90 33.68 29.70
CA ALA A 225 35.20 34.79 30.40
C ALA A 225 35.87 36.15 30.74
N HIS A 226 35.14 37.26 30.48
CA HIS A 226 34.67 38.28 31.44
C HIS A 226 33.99 39.44 30.68
N GLU A 227 32.69 39.68 30.92
CA GLU A 227 32.10 40.82 31.67
C GLU A 227 31.90 42.13 30.89
N ALA A 228 30.66 42.61 30.95
CA ALA A 228 30.18 43.90 30.44
C ALA A 228 30.64 45.08 31.32
N PRO A 229 30.47 46.33 30.83
CA PRO A 229 29.64 47.23 31.62
C PRO A 229 28.67 48.15 30.83
N ARG A 230 27.60 48.50 31.56
CA ARG A 230 26.63 49.62 31.46
C ARG A 230 27.34 51.01 31.38
N ALA A 231 26.77 52.16 31.01
CA ALA A 231 25.48 52.66 30.49
C ALA A 231 25.58 54.21 30.24
N LEU A 232 24.52 54.82 29.66
CA LEU A 232 24.09 56.25 29.68
C LEU A 232 24.91 57.24 28.78
N SER A 233 24.39 58.25 28.07
CA SER A 233 23.19 59.10 28.20
C SER A 233 22.97 59.98 26.93
N THR A 234 21.70 60.11 26.52
CA THR A 234 20.95 61.29 25.99
C THR A 234 21.39 62.21 24.82
N ALA A 235 20.46 62.29 23.85
CA ALA A 235 19.75 63.49 23.32
C ALA A 235 20.13 64.13 21.96
N ASP A 236 19.12 64.07 21.07
CA ASP A 236 18.58 65.07 20.12
C ASP A 236 19.47 65.68 19.01
N HIS A 237 19.14 65.40 17.73
CA HIS A 237 18.20 66.22 16.94
C HIS A 237 17.95 65.66 15.53
N ASP A 238 16.72 65.90 15.07
CA ASP A 238 16.12 65.72 13.74
C ASP A 238 17.03 65.85 12.51
N SER A 239 16.83 64.94 11.56
CA SER A 239 16.54 65.29 10.16
C SER A 239 16.10 64.06 9.36
N ALA A 240 14.81 63.97 9.03
CA ALA A 240 14.31 63.11 7.95
C ALA A 240 14.56 63.78 6.59
N PRO A 241 14.90 63.00 5.54
CA PRO A 241 14.02 62.93 4.36
C PRO A 241 14.08 61.56 3.63
N PRO A 242 13.33 61.34 2.53
CA PRO A 242 11.90 61.55 2.35
C PRO A 242 11.16 60.21 2.13
N ASP A 243 9.87 60.25 2.47
CA ASP A 243 8.90 59.17 2.42
C ASP A 243 8.49 58.85 0.96
N SER A 244 8.89 57.69 0.43
CA SER A 244 8.31 57.13 -0.80
C SER A 244 7.03 56.38 -0.44
N LYS A 245 5.96 57.14 -0.19
CA LYS A 245 4.63 56.55 0.04
C LYS A 245 4.09 56.00 -1.27
N VAL A 246 4.21 54.69 -1.47
CA VAL A 246 3.38 53.95 -2.42
C VAL A 246 2.01 53.72 -1.76
N PRO A 247 0.88 54.16 -2.35
CA PRO A 247 -0.44 53.98 -1.76
C PRO A 247 -0.81 52.49 -1.60
N PRO A 248 -1.81 52.16 -0.75
CA PRO A 248 -2.15 50.77 -0.38
C PRO A 248 -2.52 49.89 -1.57
N VAL A 249 -2.99 50.49 -2.67
CA VAL A 249 -3.23 49.84 -3.96
C VAL A 249 -2.62 50.72 -5.06
N SER A 250 -1.43 50.36 -5.53
CA SER A 250 -0.80 51.01 -6.69
C SER A 250 -0.41 49.93 -7.70
N TYR A 251 -1.26 49.75 -8.69
CA TYR A 251 -0.92 49.10 -9.94
C TYR A 251 -1.09 50.19 -11.01
N SER A 252 -0.04 50.54 -11.74
CA SER A 252 -0.19 51.52 -12.82
C SER A 252 -1.21 51.01 -13.82
N SER A 253 -2.31 51.76 -13.98
CA SER A 253 -3.36 51.55 -14.97
C SER A 253 -2.76 51.66 -16.38
N ASP A 254 -3.04 50.68 -17.23
CA ASP A 254 -3.12 50.93 -18.67
C ASP A 254 -4.62 51.19 -18.90
N ASP A 255 -5.01 52.47 -18.86
CA ASP A 255 -6.31 52.93 -19.35
C ASP A 255 -6.28 52.75 -20.87
N GLU A 256 -6.86 51.67 -21.40
CA GLU A 256 -7.43 51.59 -22.76
C GLU A 256 -8.09 50.25 -23.14
N ASP A 257 -8.30 49.29 -22.25
CA ASP A 257 -8.96 48.02 -22.62
C ASP A 257 -10.04 47.61 -21.60
N GLU A 258 -11.02 48.48 -21.36
CA GLU A 258 -12.37 48.05 -21.02
C GLU A 258 -13.18 47.98 -22.32
N GLU A 259 -13.70 46.81 -22.68
CA GLU A 259 -15.00 46.70 -23.36
C GLU A 259 -15.55 45.25 -23.33
N PHE A 260 -16.75 45.15 -22.76
CA PHE A 260 -17.81 44.12 -22.89
C PHE A 260 -17.78 42.80 -22.09
N PHE A 261 -18.52 42.91 -20.98
CA PHE A 261 -19.31 41.97 -20.16
C PHE A 261 -20.27 41.00 -20.89
N PHE A 262 -20.67 39.93 -20.17
CA PHE A 262 -22.08 39.79 -19.75
C PHE A 262 -22.19 39.15 -18.35
N ASP A 263 -22.98 39.81 -17.50
CA ASP A 263 -23.28 39.52 -16.10
C ASP A 263 -24.52 38.62 -15.98
N THR A 264 -24.67 37.93 -14.85
CA THR A 264 -25.96 37.65 -14.22
C THR A 264 -25.72 37.34 -12.74
N GLN A 265 -25.88 38.38 -11.90
CA GLN A 265 -26.25 38.27 -10.48
C GLN A 265 -27.73 37.80 -10.40
N GLU A 266 -28.18 37.02 -9.42
CA GLU A 266 -28.60 37.30 -8.02
C GLU A 266 -29.13 35.91 -7.54
N GLU A 267 -29.22 35.49 -6.27
CA GLU A 267 -29.80 36.16 -5.11
C GLU A 267 -29.56 35.28 -3.85
N THR A 268 -29.33 35.95 -2.72
CA THR A 268 -29.36 35.38 -1.37
C THR A 268 -30.76 35.56 -0.78
N GLU A 269 -31.43 34.48 -0.36
CA GLU A 269 -32.64 34.58 0.46
C GLU A 269 -32.43 34.04 1.88
N HIS A 270 -32.78 34.90 2.83
CA HIS A 270 -32.99 34.65 4.26
C HIS A 270 -34.31 33.89 4.48
N VAL A 271 -34.34 32.90 5.38
CA VAL A 271 -35.60 32.36 5.93
C VAL A 271 -35.53 32.32 7.48
N PRO A 272 -36.60 32.67 8.21
CA PRO A 272 -36.55 33.04 9.63
C PRO A 272 -36.82 31.88 10.62
N LEU A 273 -36.58 32.18 11.90
CA LEU A 273 -36.72 31.32 13.08
C LEU A 273 -38.14 31.37 13.73
N VAL A 274 -38.54 30.23 14.35
CA VAL A 274 -39.44 30.03 15.54
C VAL A 274 -40.97 29.94 15.29
N PRO A 275 -41.84 29.24 16.10
CA PRO A 275 -41.66 28.35 17.28
C PRO A 275 -42.38 26.96 17.26
N HIS A 276 -42.03 26.12 18.24
CA HIS A 276 -42.81 24.98 18.76
C HIS A 276 -44.16 25.39 19.41
N PRO A 277 -45.06 24.41 19.66
CA PRO A 277 -45.45 24.19 21.06
C PRO A 277 -45.47 22.72 21.51
N VAL A 278 -45.33 22.56 22.82
CA VAL A 278 -45.24 21.34 23.63
C VAL A 278 -46.53 21.13 24.44
N SER A 279 -46.88 19.87 24.76
CA SER A 279 -47.50 19.32 26.01
C SER A 279 -48.67 18.35 25.71
N GLN A 280 -48.53 17.01 25.83
CA GLN A 280 -48.67 16.12 27.02
C GLN A 280 -50.16 15.67 27.32
N PRO A 281 -50.49 14.74 28.26
CA PRO A 281 -50.54 13.26 28.09
C PRO A 281 -51.85 12.60 28.66
N LEU A 282 -52.21 11.34 28.34
CA LEU A 282 -53.18 10.49 29.08
C LEU A 282 -53.26 9.11 28.36
N ALA A 283 -52.79 7.97 28.90
CA ALA A 283 -53.24 7.14 30.03
C ALA A 283 -54.47 6.24 29.74
N ASP A 284 -54.44 5.07 30.36
CA ASP A 284 -55.43 3.98 30.51
C ASP A 284 -55.56 2.97 29.35
N ALA A 285 -55.06 1.73 29.46
CA ALA A 285 -55.41 0.61 30.33
C ALA A 285 -56.40 -0.35 29.63
N HIS A 286 -55.99 -1.62 29.46
CA HIS A 286 -56.80 -2.79 29.80
C HIS A 286 -55.96 -4.07 29.77
N THR A 287 -55.62 -4.50 30.97
CA THR A 287 -55.26 -5.85 31.41
C THR A 287 -56.39 -6.83 31.08
N THR A 288 -56.06 -8.02 30.56
CA THR A 288 -56.69 -9.31 30.92
C THR A 288 -55.82 -10.48 30.43
N GLU A 289 -54.94 -10.99 31.28
CA GLU A 289 -54.82 -12.45 31.55
C GLU A 289 -55.80 -12.79 32.70
N PRO A 290 -56.07 -14.06 33.11
CA PRO A 290 -55.43 -15.33 32.75
C PRO A 290 -56.41 -16.49 32.47
N THR A 291 -55.92 -17.65 32.01
CA THR A 291 -56.14 -18.94 32.71
C THR A 291 -55.26 -20.03 32.13
N SER A 292 -54.50 -20.65 33.03
CA SER A 292 -53.75 -21.89 32.90
C SER A 292 -54.66 -23.11 32.78
N GLU A 293 -54.26 -24.12 31.99
CA GLU A 293 -54.23 -25.52 32.45
C GLU A 293 -53.40 -26.44 31.53
N LYS A 294 -52.88 -27.50 32.17
CA LYS A 294 -51.83 -28.42 31.76
C LYS A 294 -52.35 -29.51 30.82
N THR A 295 -51.46 -30.07 29.97
CA THR A 295 -51.03 -31.50 29.89
C THR A 295 -50.62 -31.87 28.46
N GLY A 296 -49.64 -32.78 28.33
CA GLY A 296 -49.46 -33.58 27.10
C GLY A 296 -48.03 -33.65 26.57
N THR A 297 -47.22 -34.53 27.15
CA THR A 297 -45.97 -35.03 26.58
C THR A 297 -46.31 -35.97 25.41
N GLU A 298 -45.88 -35.68 24.18
CA GLU A 298 -45.81 -36.70 23.12
C GLU A 298 -44.49 -36.60 22.35
N VAL A 299 -43.72 -37.68 22.51
CA VAL A 299 -42.56 -38.08 21.72
C VAL A 299 -43.10 -38.76 20.48
N MET A 300 -42.67 -38.35 19.28
CA MET A 300 -42.94 -39.13 18.08
C MET A 300 -41.69 -39.25 17.20
N ASN A 301 -41.17 -40.47 17.21
CA ASN A 301 -40.21 -41.04 16.27
C ASN A 301 -40.75 -40.98 14.84
N SER A 302 -39.87 -40.67 13.90
CA SER A 302 -39.93 -41.21 12.55
C SER A 302 -38.52 -41.51 12.06
N ALA A 303 -38.11 -42.76 12.31
CA ALA A 303 -37.00 -43.38 11.63
C ALA A 303 -37.48 -43.89 10.26
N SER A 304 -36.75 -43.55 9.19
CA SER A 304 -36.66 -44.37 7.99
C SER A 304 -35.19 -44.50 7.63
N SER A 305 -34.65 -45.69 7.87
CA SER A 305 -33.27 -46.05 7.57
C SER A 305 -33.13 -46.42 6.11
N SER A 306 -32.08 -45.92 5.46
CA SER A 306 -31.41 -46.65 4.38
C SER A 306 -29.91 -46.30 4.38
N GLN A 307 -29.14 -47.27 4.86
CA GLN A 307 -27.71 -47.53 4.63
C GLN A 307 -26.67 -46.59 5.25
N ALA A 308 -26.20 -47.05 6.41
CA ALA A 308 -24.96 -46.67 7.04
C ALA A 308 -23.74 -47.19 6.27
N THR A 309 -22.96 -46.28 5.69
CA THR A 309 -21.48 -46.34 5.57
C THR A 309 -20.90 -44.92 5.47
N SER A 310 -20.80 -44.19 6.59
CA SER A 310 -19.99 -42.94 6.68
C SER A 310 -19.83 -42.49 8.14
N SER A 311 -18.92 -43.10 8.90
CA SER A 311 -18.72 -42.82 10.34
C SER A 311 -17.41 -42.09 10.68
N ALA A 312 -16.86 -41.23 9.82
CA ALA A 312 -15.59 -40.53 10.12
C ALA A 312 -15.50 -39.05 9.75
N TYR A 313 -16.52 -38.45 9.09
CA TYR A 313 -16.45 -37.05 8.68
C TYR A 313 -17.24 -36.15 9.65
N SER A 314 -16.53 -35.36 10.45
CA SER A 314 -17.18 -34.38 11.32
C SER A 314 -17.64 -33.16 10.53
N VAL A 315 -18.65 -32.47 11.05
CA VAL A 315 -19.11 -31.16 10.55
C VAL A 315 -17.95 -30.16 10.43
N TYR A 316 -16.95 -30.26 11.31
CA TYR A 316 -15.75 -29.41 11.23
C TYR A 316 -14.87 -29.74 10.02
N ASP A 317 -14.66 -31.03 9.71
CA ASP A 317 -13.87 -31.44 8.53
C ASP A 317 -14.59 -31.01 7.25
N ALA A 318 -15.91 -31.22 7.18
CA ALA A 318 -16.74 -30.74 6.08
C ALA A 318 -16.74 -29.20 5.94
N ALA A 319 -16.36 -28.44 6.96
CA ALA A 319 -16.26 -26.99 6.87
C ALA A 319 -15.02 -26.50 6.12
N TYR A 320 -13.96 -27.31 6.07
CA TYR A 320 -12.72 -27.03 5.32
C TYR A 320 -12.75 -27.54 3.87
N GLU A 321 -13.56 -28.56 3.61
CA GLU A 321 -13.57 -29.31 2.35
C GLU A 321 -14.60 -28.80 1.35
N ASP A 322 -15.47 -27.92 1.82
CA ASP A 322 -16.51 -27.27 1.03
C ASP A 322 -15.91 -26.08 0.27
N ASP A 323 -15.77 -26.22 -1.04
CA ASP A 323 -15.24 -25.21 -1.94
C ASP A 323 -16.29 -24.16 -2.34
N ASP A 324 -17.57 -24.33 -1.95
CA ASP A 324 -18.63 -23.33 -2.15
C ASP A 324 -18.43 -22.18 -1.16
N GLU A 325 -17.44 -21.34 -1.43
CA GLU A 325 -17.37 -20.01 -0.86
C GLU A 325 -18.38 -19.13 -1.60
N ASP A 326 -19.65 -19.21 -1.20
CA ASP A 326 -20.69 -18.27 -1.64
C ASP A 326 -20.09 -16.86 -1.71
N GLU A 327 -20.13 -16.28 -2.91
CA GLU A 327 -19.67 -14.93 -3.17
C GLU A 327 -20.24 -14.02 -2.09
N LEU A 328 -19.30 -13.46 -1.31
CA LEU A 328 -19.46 -12.41 -0.33
C LEU A 328 -20.90 -11.89 -0.22
N GLY A 329 -21.66 -12.39 0.76
CA GLY A 329 -22.99 -11.83 1.06
C GLY A 329 -22.89 -10.31 1.14
N SER A 330 -23.82 -9.61 0.48
CA SER A 330 -23.73 -8.18 0.12
C SER A 330 -22.89 -7.36 1.10
N LEU A 331 -21.70 -6.94 0.62
CA LEU A 331 -20.81 -5.98 1.28
C LEU A 331 -21.55 -4.73 1.76
N GLU A 332 -22.70 -4.40 1.17
CA GLU A 332 -23.49 -3.20 1.45
C GLU A 332 -23.88 -3.09 2.92
N GLY A 333 -24.18 -4.21 3.60
CA GLY A 333 -24.52 -4.20 5.04
C GLY A 333 -23.33 -4.00 5.98
N GLN A 334 -22.09 -4.17 5.50
CA GLN A 334 -20.87 -4.15 6.31
C GLN A 334 -19.94 -2.96 5.97
N LYS A 335 -20.34 -2.08 5.04
CA LYS A 335 -19.59 -0.86 4.64
C LYS A 335 -19.28 0.06 5.83
N SER A 336 -20.21 0.18 6.77
CA SER A 336 -20.01 1.00 7.99
C SER A 336 -18.86 0.48 8.86
N VAL A 337 -18.72 -0.85 9.01
CA VAL A 337 -17.62 -1.47 9.76
C VAL A 337 -16.28 -1.24 9.06
N PHE A 338 -16.24 -1.36 7.74
CA PHE A 338 -15.05 -1.07 6.96
C PHE A 338 -14.66 0.41 7.03
N SER A 339 -15.62 1.33 6.87
CA SER A 339 -15.40 2.77 6.98
C SER A 339 -14.86 3.15 8.37
N HIS A 340 -15.42 2.59 9.44
CA HIS A 340 -14.95 2.81 10.81
C HIS A 340 -13.54 2.22 11.05
N LEU A 341 -13.21 1.07 10.48
CA LEU A 341 -11.86 0.51 10.56
C LEU A 341 -10.85 1.39 9.81
N LEU A 342 -11.25 1.90 8.64
CA LEU A 342 -10.39 2.65 7.75
C LEU A 342 -10.15 4.09 8.25
N SER A 343 -11.10 4.68 8.98
CA SER A 343 -10.89 5.96 9.67
C SER A 343 -9.83 5.89 10.77
N GLN A 344 -9.50 4.68 11.25
CA GLN A 344 -8.47 4.45 12.27
C GLN A 344 -7.06 4.22 11.70
N VAL A 345 -6.92 4.05 10.38
CA VAL A 345 -5.63 3.72 9.76
C VAL A 345 -5.04 4.91 8.97
N ARG A 346 -3.73 5.10 9.09
CA ARG A 346 -2.98 6.11 8.32
C ARG A 346 -2.11 5.43 7.27
N ILE A 347 -1.90 6.07 6.12
CA ILE A 347 -1.01 5.55 5.08
C ILE A 347 0.40 5.35 5.65
N GLY A 348 1.00 4.20 5.32
CA GLY A 348 2.28 3.74 5.87
C GLY A 348 2.16 2.97 7.19
N MET A 349 0.98 2.95 7.83
CA MET A 349 0.78 2.23 9.09
C MET A 349 0.88 0.72 8.88
N ASP A 350 1.51 0.05 9.85
CA ASP A 350 1.56 -1.41 9.93
C ASP A 350 0.19 -1.97 10.33
N LEU A 351 -0.41 -2.72 9.40
CA LEU A 351 -1.75 -3.30 9.58
C LEU A 351 -1.77 -4.55 10.46
N THR A 352 -0.62 -5.08 10.90
CA THR A 352 -0.59 -6.21 11.85
C THR A 352 -1.21 -5.83 13.20
N LYS A 353 -1.29 -4.54 13.52
CA LYS A 353 -1.88 -4.00 14.76
C LYS A 353 -3.36 -3.68 14.63
N VAL A 354 -3.96 -3.87 13.45
CA VAL A 354 -5.35 -3.54 13.15
C VAL A 354 -6.15 -4.82 12.98
N THR A 355 -7.24 -4.96 13.76
CA THR A 355 -8.11 -6.14 13.68
C THR A 355 -9.03 -5.98 12.48
N LEU A 356 -8.73 -6.68 11.39
CA LEU A 356 -9.63 -6.71 10.24
C LEU A 356 -10.91 -7.51 10.56
N PRO A 357 -12.07 -7.15 9.97
CA PRO A 357 -13.31 -7.88 10.15
C PRO A 357 -13.22 -9.36 9.76
N THR A 358 -14.01 -10.22 10.40
CA THR A 358 -13.94 -11.67 10.18
C THR A 358 -14.52 -12.11 8.83
N PHE A 359 -15.43 -11.35 8.23
CA PHE A 359 -16.06 -11.71 6.95
C PHE A 359 -15.12 -11.62 5.73
N ILE A 360 -13.97 -10.94 5.86
CA ILE A 360 -12.92 -10.93 4.82
C ILE A 360 -11.90 -12.05 5.00
N LEU A 361 -12.10 -12.91 6.01
CA LEU A 361 -11.19 -14.02 6.25
C LEU A 361 -11.47 -15.17 5.29
N GLU A 362 -10.39 -15.79 4.85
CA GLU A 362 -10.41 -17.08 4.17
C GLU A 362 -10.50 -18.19 5.21
N ARG A 363 -11.19 -19.30 4.91
CA ARG A 363 -11.44 -20.43 5.82
C ARG A 363 -10.21 -21.32 6.07
N ARG A 364 -9.02 -20.73 6.25
CA ARG A 364 -7.75 -21.44 6.50
C ARG A 364 -6.68 -20.56 7.10
N SER A 365 -5.71 -21.20 7.75
CA SER A 365 -4.50 -20.56 8.27
C SER A 365 -3.51 -20.22 7.15
N LEU A 366 -2.68 -19.20 7.37
CA LEU A 366 -1.55 -18.87 6.49
C LEU A 366 -0.60 -20.07 6.33
N LEU A 367 -0.42 -20.90 7.36
CA LEU A 367 0.41 -22.11 7.25
C LEU A 367 -0.16 -23.12 6.25
N GLU A 368 -1.48 -23.24 6.19
CA GLU A 368 -2.17 -24.09 5.22
C GLU A 368 -2.14 -23.50 3.81
N MET A 369 -2.12 -22.17 3.68
CA MET A 369 -1.96 -21.46 2.41
C MET A 369 -0.56 -21.69 1.81
N TYR A 370 0.51 -21.72 2.63
CA TYR A 370 1.86 -22.02 2.12
C TYR A 370 2.01 -23.43 1.54
N ALA A 371 1.16 -24.38 1.98
CA ALA A 371 1.12 -25.71 1.37
C ALA A 371 0.70 -25.66 -0.12
N ASP A 372 -0.03 -24.62 -0.55
CA ASP A 372 -0.50 -24.51 -1.94
C ASP A 372 0.64 -24.23 -2.94
N PHE A 373 1.83 -23.82 -2.47
CA PHE A 373 3.01 -23.79 -3.33
C PHE A 373 3.36 -25.17 -3.92
N PHE A 374 2.81 -26.25 -3.34
CA PHE A 374 2.96 -27.63 -3.78
C PHE A 374 1.68 -28.21 -4.37
N ALA A 375 0.76 -27.37 -4.84
CA ALA A 375 -0.48 -27.82 -5.50
C ALA A 375 -0.24 -28.63 -6.79
N HIS A 376 0.94 -28.51 -7.39
CA HIS A 376 1.45 -29.34 -8.50
C HIS A 376 2.62 -30.20 -8.02
N PRO A 377 2.35 -31.22 -7.17
CA PRO A 377 3.39 -32.03 -6.55
C PRO A 377 4.16 -32.87 -7.59
N ASP A 378 3.51 -33.22 -8.70
CA ASP A 378 4.09 -33.89 -9.87
C ASP A 378 5.17 -33.04 -10.56
N ILE A 379 4.91 -31.74 -10.76
CA ILE A 379 5.89 -30.81 -11.32
C ILE A 379 7.07 -30.66 -10.36
N PHE A 380 6.84 -30.53 -9.06
CA PHE A 380 7.91 -30.43 -8.06
C PHE A 380 8.80 -31.69 -8.03
N VAL A 381 8.17 -32.87 -7.92
CA VAL A 381 8.90 -34.13 -7.72
C VAL A 381 9.66 -34.57 -8.97
N SER A 382 9.19 -34.20 -10.16
CA SER A 382 9.84 -34.57 -11.43
C SER A 382 11.10 -33.75 -11.76
N ILE A 383 11.38 -32.66 -11.05
CA ILE A 383 12.57 -31.82 -11.30
C ILE A 383 13.86 -32.66 -11.24
N VAL A 384 13.97 -33.54 -10.24
CA VAL A 384 15.16 -34.38 -10.03
C VAL A 384 15.34 -35.50 -11.05
N ASP A 385 14.34 -35.72 -11.91
CA ASP A 385 14.43 -36.70 -13.00
C ASP A 385 15.22 -36.15 -14.20
N ARG A 386 15.53 -34.85 -14.25
CA ARG A 386 16.38 -34.25 -15.27
C ARG A 386 17.87 -34.43 -14.95
N ASP A 387 18.61 -35.03 -15.87
CA ASP A 387 20.06 -35.27 -15.69
C ASP A 387 20.91 -34.00 -16.01
N ASP A 388 20.45 -33.12 -16.90
CA ASP A 388 21.14 -31.86 -17.25
C ASP A 388 20.84 -30.74 -16.21
N PRO A 389 21.87 -30.12 -15.59
CA PRO A 389 21.70 -28.94 -14.73
C PRO A 389 20.87 -27.80 -15.35
N LYS A 390 21.01 -27.58 -16.67
CA LYS A 390 20.25 -26.56 -17.40
C LYS A 390 18.76 -26.88 -17.37
N GLU A 391 18.39 -28.13 -17.66
CA GLU A 391 17.01 -28.59 -17.63
C GLU A 391 16.43 -28.55 -16.21
N ARG A 392 17.21 -28.93 -15.19
CA ARG A 392 16.80 -28.80 -13.79
C ARG A 392 16.45 -27.36 -13.43
N MET A 393 17.29 -26.38 -13.81
CA MET A 393 16.97 -24.96 -13.57
C MET A 393 15.66 -24.55 -14.26
N VAL A 394 15.44 -24.99 -15.50
CA VAL A 394 14.19 -24.72 -16.23
C VAL A 394 12.98 -25.31 -15.50
N GLU A 395 13.08 -26.54 -14.98
CA GLU A 395 11.99 -27.17 -14.22
C GLU A 395 11.77 -26.54 -12.83
N VAL A 396 12.82 -26.05 -12.15
CA VAL A 396 12.66 -25.25 -10.92
C VAL A 396 11.86 -23.98 -11.20
N VAL A 397 12.19 -23.26 -12.28
CA VAL A 397 11.43 -22.07 -12.69
C VAL A 397 10.00 -22.44 -13.07
N ARG A 398 9.78 -23.59 -13.73
CA ARG A 398 8.43 -24.07 -14.09
C ARG A 398 7.57 -24.36 -12.87
N TRP A 399 8.10 -25.11 -11.90
CA TRP A 399 7.42 -25.36 -10.62
C TRP A 399 7.11 -24.04 -9.89
N TYR A 400 8.10 -23.16 -9.80
CA TYR A 400 7.94 -21.89 -9.09
C TYR A 400 6.82 -21.04 -9.71
N LEU A 401 6.77 -20.94 -11.04
CA LEU A 401 5.74 -20.18 -11.75
C LEU A 401 4.34 -20.85 -11.72
N SER A 402 4.25 -22.17 -11.51
CA SER A 402 2.96 -22.86 -11.33
C SER A 402 2.43 -22.81 -9.89
N ALA A 403 3.24 -22.39 -8.92
CA ALA A 403 2.91 -22.45 -7.49
C ALA A 403 1.88 -21.41 -7.02
N PHE A 404 1.78 -20.24 -7.66
CA PHE A 404 1.05 -19.09 -7.10
C PHE A 404 -0.44 -19.04 -7.44
N HIS A 405 -0.88 -19.70 -8.51
CA HIS A 405 -2.29 -19.66 -8.93
C HIS A 405 -3.19 -20.47 -8.00
N ALA A 406 -2.69 -21.59 -7.48
CA ALA A 406 -3.45 -22.52 -6.65
C ALA A 406 -3.84 -21.93 -5.29
N GLY A 407 -3.14 -20.89 -4.84
CA GLY A 407 -3.49 -20.16 -3.62
C GLY A 407 -4.79 -19.35 -3.74
N ARG A 408 -5.44 -19.29 -4.90
CA ARG A 408 -6.65 -18.48 -5.13
C ARG A 408 -7.84 -19.32 -5.56
N LYS A 409 -8.77 -19.54 -4.63
CA LYS A 409 -10.05 -20.19 -4.91
C LYS A 409 -11.11 -19.25 -5.50
N SER A 410 -10.94 -17.93 -5.34
CA SER A 410 -11.90 -16.90 -5.79
C SER A 410 -11.19 -15.67 -6.38
N SER A 411 -11.90 -14.91 -7.20
CA SER A 411 -11.48 -13.61 -7.72
C SER A 411 -11.44 -12.54 -6.62
N VAL A 412 -12.21 -12.73 -5.55
CA VAL A 412 -12.25 -11.83 -4.39
C VAL A 412 -11.12 -12.17 -3.43
N ALA A 413 -10.32 -11.16 -3.10
CA ALA A 413 -9.23 -11.30 -2.14
C ALA A 413 -9.76 -11.48 -0.72
N LYS A 414 -9.41 -12.60 -0.10
CA LYS A 414 -9.61 -12.87 1.33
C LYS A 414 -8.27 -12.99 2.04
N LYS A 415 -8.28 -12.77 3.34
CA LYS A 415 -7.08 -12.86 4.20
C LYS A 415 -7.09 -14.19 4.96
N PRO A 416 -6.04 -15.01 4.91
CA PRO A 416 -5.97 -16.21 5.75
C PRO A 416 -5.85 -15.84 7.24
N TYR A 417 -6.14 -16.78 8.13
CA TYR A 417 -5.91 -16.58 9.55
C TYR A 417 -4.43 -16.31 9.83
N ASN A 418 -4.15 -15.32 10.68
CA ASN A 418 -2.80 -15.07 11.15
C ASN A 418 -2.43 -16.17 12.15
N PRO A 419 -1.43 -17.03 11.88
CA PRO A 419 -1.14 -18.17 12.73
C PRO A 419 -0.71 -17.73 14.13
N ILE A 420 -1.14 -18.48 15.14
CA ILE A 420 -0.66 -18.26 16.52
C ILE A 420 0.72 -18.88 16.71
N LEU A 421 1.49 -18.37 17.68
CA LEU A 421 2.81 -18.91 17.99
C LEU A 421 2.73 -20.42 18.33
N GLY A 422 3.56 -21.23 17.68
CA GLY A 422 3.57 -22.68 17.85
C GLY A 422 2.48 -23.45 17.11
N GLU A 423 1.62 -22.75 16.34
CA GLU A 423 0.69 -23.39 15.42
C GLU A 423 1.45 -24.24 14.39
N VAL A 424 0.91 -25.41 14.06
CA VAL A 424 1.49 -26.33 13.06
C VAL A 424 0.45 -26.69 12.00
N PHE A 425 0.88 -26.80 10.75
CA PHE A 425 0.07 -27.42 9.70
C PHE A 425 0.84 -28.59 9.07
N ARG A 426 0.16 -29.69 8.77
CA ARG A 426 0.75 -30.85 8.09
C ARG A 426 -0.21 -31.41 7.05
N CYS A 427 0.31 -31.81 5.91
CA CYS A 427 -0.46 -32.46 4.86
C CYS A 427 0.47 -33.28 3.95
N TYR A 428 -0.13 -34.06 3.05
CA TYR A 428 0.63 -34.76 2.02
C TYR A 428 -0.19 -34.88 0.73
N TRP A 429 0.49 -35.11 -0.39
CA TRP A 429 -0.12 -35.41 -1.67
C TRP A 429 0.29 -36.80 -2.11
N LYS A 430 -0.65 -37.55 -2.67
CA LYS A 430 -0.35 -38.80 -3.35
C LYS A 430 0.28 -38.48 -4.70
N VAL A 431 1.49 -38.99 -4.95
CA VAL A 431 2.22 -38.78 -6.19
C VAL A 431 2.52 -40.15 -6.83
N GLY A 432 2.01 -40.36 -8.04
CA GLY A 432 2.10 -41.64 -8.74
C GLY A 432 1.18 -42.74 -8.19
N ASP A 433 1.18 -43.90 -8.86
CA ASP A 433 0.17 -44.94 -8.66
C ASP A 433 0.51 -45.95 -7.55
N LYS A 434 1.79 -46.09 -7.19
CA LYS A 434 2.25 -47.12 -6.26
C LYS A 434 2.67 -46.52 -4.92
N PRO A 435 2.03 -46.91 -3.80
CA PRO A 435 2.46 -46.45 -2.49
C PRO A 435 3.85 -47.00 -2.17
N GLY A 436 4.71 -46.16 -1.60
CA GLY A 436 5.98 -46.58 -1.02
C GLY A 436 5.79 -47.19 0.37
N GLY A 437 6.89 -47.55 1.04
CA GLY A 437 6.85 -47.84 2.48
C GLY A 437 6.53 -46.58 3.30
N VAL A 438 5.88 -46.73 4.46
CA VAL A 438 5.58 -45.63 5.38
C VAL A 438 6.87 -45.05 5.96
N VAL A 439 7.00 -43.72 5.98
CA VAL A 439 8.17 -42.99 6.51
C VAL A 439 7.83 -42.42 7.90
N LYS A 440 8.01 -43.24 8.94
CA LYS A 440 7.58 -42.90 10.32
C LYS A 440 8.32 -41.73 10.94
N ASP A 441 9.56 -41.48 10.52
CA ASP A 441 10.40 -40.36 10.92
C ASP A 441 10.27 -39.14 9.98
N GLY A 442 9.30 -39.20 9.06
CA GLY A 442 8.89 -38.15 8.12
C GLY A 442 8.12 -36.99 8.77
N PRO A 443 7.93 -35.87 8.05
CA PRO A 443 7.03 -34.78 8.47
C PRO A 443 5.60 -35.24 8.75
N VAL A 444 5.16 -36.25 7.99
CA VAL A 444 3.85 -36.90 8.13
C VAL A 444 4.08 -38.39 8.37
N PRO A 445 4.09 -38.86 9.63
CA PRO A 445 4.50 -40.23 10.00
C PRO A 445 3.66 -41.37 9.40
N TRP A 446 2.48 -41.06 8.85
CA TRP A 446 1.59 -42.01 8.18
C TRP A 446 1.64 -41.93 6.64
N ALA A 447 2.41 -41.01 6.08
CA ALA A 447 2.61 -40.90 4.64
C ALA A 447 3.69 -41.89 4.16
N THR A 448 3.64 -42.21 2.87
CA THR A 448 4.57 -43.14 2.23
C THR A 448 5.76 -42.41 1.60
N ALA A 449 6.82 -43.15 1.29
CA ALA A 449 8.01 -42.58 0.65
C ALA A 449 7.76 -41.99 -0.75
N ASN A 450 6.64 -42.37 -1.39
CA ASN A 450 6.19 -41.85 -2.68
C ASN A 450 5.13 -40.74 -2.54
N ASP A 451 4.81 -40.33 -1.32
CA ASP A 451 3.97 -39.15 -1.09
C ASP A 451 4.89 -37.91 -0.99
N LEU A 452 4.43 -36.77 -1.51
CA LEU A 452 5.01 -35.48 -1.16
C LEU A 452 4.42 -35.06 0.19
N THR A 453 5.25 -34.87 1.21
CA THR A 453 4.81 -34.45 2.55
C THR A 453 5.16 -32.99 2.80
N PHE A 454 4.36 -32.31 3.63
CA PHE A 454 4.55 -30.91 4.02
C PHE A 454 4.26 -30.73 5.50
N ILE A 455 5.07 -29.90 6.16
CA ILE A 455 4.87 -29.43 7.52
C ILE A 455 5.26 -27.96 7.66
N ALA A 456 4.51 -27.20 8.44
CA ALA A 456 4.80 -25.81 8.73
C ALA A 456 4.61 -25.51 10.22
N GLU A 457 5.36 -24.55 10.75
CA GLU A 457 5.25 -24.04 12.11
C GLU A 457 5.29 -22.51 12.13
N GLN A 458 4.47 -21.89 12.97
CA GLN A 458 4.63 -20.48 13.32
C GLN A 458 5.73 -20.32 14.38
N VAL A 459 6.96 -20.09 13.93
CA VAL A 459 8.17 -20.05 14.77
C VAL A 459 8.33 -18.73 15.54
N SER A 460 7.70 -17.65 15.06
CA SER A 460 7.68 -16.34 15.75
C SER A 460 6.38 -15.58 15.47
N HIS A 461 5.91 -14.77 16.42
CA HIS A 461 4.71 -13.94 16.27
C HIS A 461 5.02 -12.43 16.18
N HIS A 462 6.10 -11.97 16.80
CA HIS A 462 6.57 -10.58 16.73
C HIS A 462 8.09 -10.53 16.51
N PRO A 463 8.56 -10.42 15.25
CA PRO A 463 7.77 -10.38 14.02
C PRO A 463 7.11 -11.73 13.66
N PRO A 464 6.04 -11.75 12.83
CA PRO A 464 5.38 -12.98 12.42
C PRO A 464 6.27 -13.73 11.40
N VAL A 465 6.80 -14.88 11.80
CA VAL A 465 7.62 -15.75 10.95
C VAL A 465 7.00 -17.14 10.92
N SER A 466 6.75 -17.64 9.73
CA SER A 466 6.32 -19.01 9.47
C SER A 466 7.46 -19.77 8.80
N ALA A 467 7.84 -20.92 9.33
CA ALA A 467 8.79 -21.83 8.69
C ALA A 467 8.03 -23.05 8.15
N PHE A 468 8.43 -23.57 6.99
CA PHE A 468 7.83 -24.76 6.42
C PHE A 468 8.85 -25.64 5.70
N TYR A 469 8.52 -26.91 5.59
CA TYR A 469 9.35 -27.94 5.01
C TYR A 469 8.50 -28.94 4.23
N ALA A 470 8.96 -29.30 3.04
CA ALA A 470 8.35 -30.33 2.20
C ALA A 470 9.39 -31.35 1.73
N GLU A 471 9.00 -32.60 1.54
CA GLU A 471 9.90 -33.62 1.00
C GLU A 471 9.17 -34.75 0.28
N HIS A 472 9.85 -35.33 -0.69
CA HIS A 472 9.49 -36.60 -1.30
C HIS A 472 10.65 -37.59 -1.13
N ALA A 473 10.55 -38.44 -0.11
CA ALA A 473 11.65 -39.25 0.39
C ALA A 473 12.27 -40.18 -0.66
N ALA A 474 11.45 -40.88 -1.46
CA ALA A 474 11.95 -41.83 -2.46
C ALA A 474 12.70 -41.17 -3.63
N LYS A 475 12.41 -39.89 -3.91
CA LYS A 475 13.04 -39.13 -5.01
C LYS A 475 14.22 -38.28 -4.52
N GLY A 476 14.40 -38.15 -3.20
CA GLY A 476 15.51 -37.38 -2.64
C GLY A 476 15.40 -35.89 -2.94
N ILE A 477 14.18 -35.34 -3.00
CA ILE A 477 13.92 -33.90 -3.14
C ILE A 477 13.27 -33.36 -1.88
N ALA A 478 13.71 -32.19 -1.43
CA ALA A 478 13.14 -31.49 -0.29
C ALA A 478 13.12 -29.98 -0.52
N CYS A 479 12.30 -29.25 0.23
CA CYS A 479 12.26 -27.79 0.26
C CYS A 479 12.15 -27.34 1.71
N CYS A 480 13.02 -26.44 2.16
CA CYS A 480 12.96 -25.81 3.48
C CYS A 480 12.86 -24.30 3.29
N ALA A 481 11.90 -23.64 3.91
CA ALA A 481 11.66 -22.22 3.69
C ALA A 481 11.15 -21.54 4.95
N HIS A 482 11.30 -20.23 4.98
CA HIS A 482 10.66 -19.38 5.98
C HIS A 482 10.24 -18.06 5.35
N ILE A 483 9.10 -17.54 5.81
CA ILE A 483 8.55 -16.27 5.35
C ILE A 483 8.16 -15.44 6.57
N TRP A 484 8.69 -14.22 6.60
CA TRP A 484 8.26 -13.13 7.45
C TRP A 484 7.47 -12.12 6.60
N THR A 485 6.24 -11.82 7.00
CA THR A 485 5.42 -10.80 6.35
C THR A 485 5.57 -9.41 6.99
N LYS A 486 5.74 -8.38 6.14
CA LYS A 486 5.67 -6.97 6.53
C LYS A 486 4.54 -6.28 5.78
N SER A 487 3.51 -5.88 6.50
CA SER A 487 2.30 -5.28 5.92
C SER A 487 2.32 -3.76 6.02
N LYS A 488 1.87 -3.05 4.97
CA LYS A 488 1.73 -1.60 4.93
C LYS A 488 0.38 -1.22 4.33
N TYR A 489 -0.32 -0.30 5.00
CA TYR A 489 -1.49 0.36 4.40
C TYR A 489 -1.05 1.41 3.37
N LEU A 490 -1.59 1.34 2.16
CA LEU A 490 -1.24 2.20 1.02
C LEU A 490 -2.45 2.99 0.51
N GLY A 491 -3.45 3.24 1.36
CA GLY A 491 -4.70 3.90 0.96
C GLY A 491 -5.66 2.89 0.35
N MET A 492 -5.89 2.94 -0.97
CA MET A 492 -6.74 1.97 -1.68
C MET A 492 -6.14 0.56 -1.82
N SER A 493 -4.99 0.30 -1.18
CA SER A 493 -4.29 -0.97 -1.28
C SER A 493 -3.61 -1.33 0.04
N ILE A 494 -3.35 -2.61 0.23
CA ILE A 494 -2.52 -3.16 1.28
C ILE A 494 -1.33 -3.84 0.61
N GLY A 495 -0.11 -3.40 0.93
CA GLY A 495 1.11 -4.08 0.51
C GLY A 495 1.57 -5.07 1.57
N VAL A 496 1.90 -6.29 1.16
CA VAL A 496 2.46 -7.35 2.01
C VAL A 496 3.78 -7.78 1.40
N HIS A 497 4.88 -7.36 2.01
CA HIS A 497 6.21 -7.78 1.62
C HIS A 497 6.53 -9.13 2.27
N ASN A 498 6.81 -10.12 1.44
CA ASN A 498 7.27 -11.44 1.88
C ASN A 498 8.79 -11.42 1.96
N VAL A 499 9.33 -11.42 3.18
CA VAL A 499 10.76 -11.43 3.46
C VAL A 499 11.16 -12.84 3.90
N GLY A 500 12.20 -13.40 3.30
CA GLY A 500 12.66 -14.75 3.58
C GLY A 500 13.04 -15.47 2.30
N GLN A 501 13.35 -16.75 2.44
CA GLN A 501 13.78 -17.58 1.32
C GLN A 501 13.35 -19.03 1.49
N GLY A 502 13.25 -19.73 0.37
CA GLY A 502 13.20 -21.19 0.30
C GLY A 502 14.52 -21.74 -0.22
N CYS A 503 14.84 -22.96 0.19
CA CYS A 503 15.96 -23.74 -0.31
C CYS A 503 15.43 -25.09 -0.77
N ILE A 504 15.48 -25.35 -2.08
CA ILE A 504 15.11 -26.62 -2.68
C ILE A 504 16.37 -27.47 -2.80
N MET A 505 16.37 -28.65 -2.21
CA MET A 505 17.53 -29.54 -2.10
C MET A 505 17.31 -30.78 -2.94
N PHE A 506 18.28 -31.09 -3.81
CA PHE A 506 18.33 -32.31 -4.61
C PHE A 506 19.44 -33.22 -4.10
N LEU A 507 19.09 -34.24 -3.31
CA LEU A 507 20.07 -35.10 -2.65
C LEU A 507 20.92 -35.89 -3.67
N ARG A 508 20.35 -36.32 -4.80
CA ARG A 508 21.07 -37.05 -5.85
C ARG A 508 22.20 -36.23 -6.48
N TYR A 509 21.98 -34.94 -6.68
CA TYR A 509 22.93 -34.05 -7.33
C TYR A 509 23.75 -33.24 -6.33
N ASP A 510 23.39 -33.29 -5.04
CA ASP A 510 23.95 -32.43 -4.00
C ASP A 510 23.85 -30.96 -4.44
N GLU A 511 22.66 -30.56 -4.90
CA GLU A 511 22.35 -29.22 -5.40
C GLU A 511 21.33 -28.53 -4.49
N GLU A 512 21.51 -27.23 -4.32
CA GLU A 512 20.62 -26.36 -3.55
C GLU A 512 20.22 -25.16 -4.39
N TYR A 513 18.90 -24.94 -4.50
CA TYR A 513 18.31 -23.82 -5.20
C TYR A 513 17.68 -22.87 -4.19
N VAL A 514 18.28 -21.71 -4.01
CA VAL A 514 17.78 -20.65 -3.12
C VAL A 514 16.79 -19.78 -3.89
N VAL A 515 15.58 -19.62 -3.37
CA VAL A 515 14.49 -18.87 -3.98
C VAL A 515 13.95 -17.81 -3.02
N THR A 516 13.64 -16.62 -3.51
CA THR A 516 12.91 -15.58 -2.75
C THR A 516 11.42 -15.59 -3.11
N PHE A 517 10.61 -14.68 -2.55
CA PHE A 517 9.15 -14.65 -2.75
C PHE A 517 8.66 -13.27 -3.25
N PRO A 518 7.65 -13.20 -4.13
CA PRO A 518 7.09 -11.92 -4.56
C PRO A 518 6.34 -11.24 -3.41
N SER A 519 6.20 -9.92 -3.48
CA SER A 519 5.28 -9.19 -2.60
C SER A 519 3.83 -9.39 -3.07
N GLY A 520 2.89 -9.43 -2.14
CA GLY A 520 1.46 -9.45 -2.43
C GLY A 520 0.82 -8.09 -2.18
N TYR A 521 -0.14 -7.70 -3.02
CA TYR A 521 -0.90 -6.46 -2.86
C TYR A 521 -2.38 -6.77 -2.90
N GLY A 522 -3.10 -6.47 -1.81
CA GLY A 522 -4.56 -6.41 -1.80
C GLY A 522 -4.99 -5.07 -2.37
N ARG A 523 -5.50 -5.05 -3.59
CA ARG A 523 -5.97 -3.84 -4.29
C ARG A 523 -7.46 -3.64 -4.04
N SER A 524 -7.95 -2.41 -4.23
CA SER A 524 -9.38 -2.09 -4.23
C SER A 524 -10.09 -2.48 -2.91
N ILE A 525 -9.42 -2.27 -1.78
CA ILE A 525 -9.92 -2.68 -0.46
C ILE A 525 -11.23 -2.00 -0.02
N PHE A 526 -11.61 -0.89 -0.67
CA PHE A 526 -12.86 -0.16 -0.44
C PHE A 526 -14.02 -0.64 -1.33
N THR A 527 -13.73 -1.46 -2.34
CA THR A 527 -14.72 -1.99 -3.27
C THR A 527 -14.67 -3.52 -3.27
N VAL A 528 -14.35 -4.14 -4.40
CA VAL A 528 -14.15 -5.58 -4.50
C VAL A 528 -12.64 -5.82 -4.46
N PRO A 529 -12.10 -6.34 -3.35
CA PRO A 529 -10.66 -6.48 -3.21
C PRO A 529 -10.15 -7.59 -4.13
N TRP A 530 -8.97 -7.41 -4.72
CA TRP A 530 -8.31 -8.41 -5.55
C TRP A 530 -6.80 -8.46 -5.26
N ILE A 531 -6.18 -9.63 -5.41
CA ILE A 531 -4.74 -9.78 -5.14
C ILE A 531 -3.92 -9.54 -6.40
N GLU A 532 -2.83 -8.82 -6.25
CA GLU A 532 -1.78 -8.63 -7.23
C GLU A 532 -0.45 -9.12 -6.66
N LEU A 533 0.39 -9.75 -7.48
CA LEU A 533 1.77 -10.06 -7.12
C LEU A 533 2.68 -9.01 -7.72
N GLY A 534 3.74 -8.64 -7.01
CA GLY A 534 4.67 -7.63 -7.48
C GLY A 534 6.08 -7.79 -6.94
N GLY A 535 7.04 -7.28 -7.69
CA GLY A 535 8.44 -7.21 -7.31
C GLY A 535 9.29 -8.35 -7.88
N LYS A 536 10.59 -8.23 -7.65
CA LYS A 536 11.60 -9.15 -8.18
C LYS A 536 11.85 -10.32 -7.24
N VAL A 537 12.02 -11.48 -7.84
CA VAL A 537 12.39 -12.75 -7.23
C VAL A 537 13.65 -13.26 -7.91
N GLU A 538 14.49 -13.94 -7.14
CA GLU A 538 15.70 -14.59 -7.62
C GLU A 538 15.66 -16.08 -7.29
N ILE A 539 16.13 -16.90 -8.22
CA ILE A 539 16.35 -18.33 -8.06
C ILE A 539 17.82 -18.59 -8.39
N THR A 540 18.60 -19.12 -7.46
CA THR A 540 20.04 -19.31 -7.66
C THR A 540 20.47 -20.69 -7.23
N CYS A 541 21.33 -21.34 -8.02
CA CYS A 541 22.00 -22.57 -7.65
C CYS A 541 23.50 -22.34 -7.64
N HIS A 542 24.09 -22.25 -6.44
CA HIS A 542 25.51 -21.92 -6.27
C HIS A 542 26.44 -22.97 -6.91
N LYS A 543 26.09 -24.25 -6.80
CA LYS A 543 26.90 -25.37 -7.31
C LYS A 543 27.02 -25.38 -8.83
N THR A 544 25.90 -25.14 -9.51
CA THR A 544 25.85 -25.18 -10.98
C THR A 544 26.13 -23.82 -11.61
N GLY A 545 25.94 -22.73 -10.86
CA GLY A 545 26.10 -21.34 -11.31
C GLY A 545 24.90 -20.79 -12.09
N TYR A 546 23.90 -21.62 -12.38
CA TYR A 546 22.66 -21.16 -13.03
C TYR A 546 21.87 -20.25 -12.09
N ASN A 547 21.22 -19.25 -12.67
CA ASN A 547 20.32 -18.35 -11.94
C ASN A 547 19.13 -17.94 -12.81
N ALA A 548 18.05 -17.49 -12.18
CA ALA A 548 16.92 -16.88 -12.83
C ALA A 548 16.44 -15.65 -12.05
N VAL A 549 15.98 -14.65 -12.77
CA VAL A 549 15.34 -13.45 -12.21
C VAL A 549 13.91 -13.39 -12.72
N ILE A 550 12.95 -13.26 -11.82
CA ILE A 550 11.52 -13.20 -12.13
C ILE A 550 10.98 -11.85 -11.63
N ASP A 551 10.44 -11.04 -12.52
CA ASP A 551 9.79 -9.77 -12.20
C ASP A 551 8.28 -9.95 -12.31
N PHE A 552 7.59 -9.90 -11.18
CA PHE A 552 6.12 -9.83 -11.14
C PHE A 552 5.71 -8.38 -11.31
N HIS A 553 5.04 -8.08 -12.42
CA HIS A 553 4.66 -6.71 -12.76
C HIS A 553 3.35 -6.33 -12.07
N THR A 554 3.39 -5.26 -11.30
CA THR A 554 2.14 -4.60 -10.84
C THR A 554 1.51 -3.85 -12.00
N LYS A 555 0.18 -3.82 -12.06
CA LYS A 555 -0.58 -3.12 -13.09
C LYS A 555 -0.10 -1.65 -13.20
N PRO A 556 0.32 -1.20 -14.40
CA PRO A 556 0.68 0.19 -14.62
C PRO A 556 -0.50 1.14 -14.34
N MET A 557 -0.18 2.39 -14.00
CA MET A 557 -1.18 3.42 -13.69
C MET A 557 -1.99 3.84 -14.93
N ILE A 558 -1.44 3.67 -16.14
CA ILE A 558 -2.08 4.03 -17.42
C ILE A 558 -2.10 2.80 -18.33
N GLY A 559 -3.29 2.21 -18.50
CA GLY A 559 -3.47 1.01 -19.34
C GLY A 559 -2.67 -0.21 -18.86
N GLY A 560 -2.76 -1.30 -19.62
CA GLY A 560 -2.00 -2.53 -19.37
C GLY A 560 -2.79 -3.67 -18.73
N LYS A 561 -2.22 -4.87 -18.85
CA LYS A 561 -2.80 -6.12 -18.34
C LYS A 561 -2.42 -6.34 -16.88
N LYS A 562 -3.33 -6.96 -16.13
CA LYS A 562 -3.03 -7.42 -14.77
C LYS A 562 -2.13 -8.67 -14.84
N HIS A 563 -1.48 -8.96 -13.71
CA HIS A 563 -0.86 -10.26 -13.45
C HIS A 563 0.30 -10.66 -14.38
N GLN A 564 0.89 -9.68 -15.08
CA GLN A 564 2.00 -9.92 -15.97
C GLN A 564 3.26 -10.30 -15.19
N LEU A 565 4.11 -11.13 -15.79
CA LEU A 565 5.45 -11.41 -15.31
C LEU A 565 6.46 -11.51 -16.45
N THR A 566 7.73 -11.30 -16.12
CA THR A 566 8.87 -11.65 -16.96
C THR A 566 9.86 -12.47 -16.15
N ALA A 567 10.23 -13.67 -16.61
CA ALA A 567 11.33 -14.45 -16.06
C ALA A 567 12.47 -14.55 -17.07
N GLU A 568 13.70 -14.40 -16.61
CA GLU A 568 14.91 -14.56 -17.41
C GLU A 568 15.80 -15.60 -16.74
N VAL A 569 16.24 -16.61 -17.50
CA VAL A 569 17.07 -17.71 -16.99
C VAL A 569 18.45 -17.65 -17.63
N PHE A 570 19.47 -17.60 -16.78
CA PHE A 570 20.84 -17.29 -17.15
C PHE A 570 21.75 -18.52 -17.02
N PRO A 571 22.70 -18.72 -17.96
CA PRO A 571 23.77 -19.68 -17.78
C PRO A 571 24.75 -19.23 -16.68
N PRO A 572 25.64 -20.13 -16.23
CA PRO A 572 26.69 -19.78 -15.29
C PRO A 572 27.57 -18.65 -15.82
N ASN A 573 27.74 -17.60 -15.01
CA ASN A 573 28.62 -16.46 -15.30
C ASN A 573 28.27 -15.65 -16.57
N GLU A 574 27.07 -15.83 -17.13
CA GLU A 574 26.63 -15.11 -18.33
C GLU A 574 25.50 -14.12 -18.00
N ARG A 575 25.54 -12.95 -18.64
CA ARG A 575 24.50 -11.91 -18.49
C ARG A 575 23.35 -12.05 -19.49
N ARG A 576 23.50 -12.92 -20.49
CA ARG A 576 22.48 -13.11 -21.52
C ARG A 576 21.61 -14.31 -21.13
N PRO A 577 20.28 -14.16 -21.06
CA PRO A 577 19.43 -15.29 -20.74
C PRO A 577 19.36 -16.26 -21.92
N PHE A 578 19.32 -17.56 -21.63
CA PHE A 578 19.07 -18.60 -22.63
C PHE A 578 17.58 -18.97 -22.75
N MET A 579 16.74 -18.43 -21.86
CA MET A 579 15.29 -18.56 -21.90
C MET A 579 14.66 -17.33 -21.23
N THR A 580 13.65 -16.76 -21.87
CA THR A 580 12.81 -15.70 -21.29
C THR A 580 11.37 -16.18 -21.28
N VAL A 581 10.69 -16.11 -20.14
CA VAL A 581 9.26 -16.45 -20.00
C VAL A 581 8.47 -15.17 -19.77
N THR A 582 7.38 -14.99 -20.52
CA THR A 582 6.47 -13.84 -20.34
C THR A 582 5.02 -14.31 -20.35
N GLY A 583 4.16 -13.65 -19.59
CA GLY A 583 2.72 -13.93 -19.60
C GLY A 583 2.07 -13.62 -18.26
N GLU A 584 1.00 -14.32 -17.96
CA GLU A 584 0.17 -14.09 -16.76
C GLU A 584 0.42 -15.21 -15.73
N TRP A 585 0.80 -14.87 -14.48
CA TRP A 585 1.09 -15.89 -13.45
C TRP A 585 -0.15 -16.72 -13.05
N ASN A 586 -1.35 -16.25 -13.40
CA ASN A 586 -2.62 -16.96 -13.28
C ASN A 586 -3.29 -17.24 -14.63
N GLY A 587 -2.53 -17.25 -15.71
CA GLY A 587 -3.01 -17.56 -17.05
C GLY A 587 -1.97 -18.37 -17.82
N VAL A 588 -1.67 -17.90 -19.03
CA VAL A 588 -0.70 -18.54 -19.92
C VAL A 588 0.63 -17.80 -19.84
N MET A 589 1.71 -18.56 -19.72
CA MET A 589 3.09 -18.10 -19.78
C MET A 589 3.79 -18.79 -20.95
N THR A 590 4.50 -18.01 -21.77
CA THR A 590 5.20 -18.48 -22.97
C THR A 590 6.70 -18.30 -22.79
N ALA A 591 7.47 -19.35 -23.07
CA ALA A 591 8.92 -19.31 -23.12
C ALA A 591 9.38 -18.92 -24.52
N LYS A 592 10.39 -18.07 -24.59
CA LYS A 592 11.11 -17.66 -25.80
C LYS A 592 12.59 -18.02 -25.65
N TYR A 593 13.12 -18.66 -26.69
CA TYR A 593 14.53 -19.07 -26.74
C TYR A 593 15.35 -18.19 -27.70
N PRO A 594 16.70 -18.18 -27.60
CA PRO A 594 17.58 -17.38 -28.45
C PRO A 594 17.46 -17.65 -29.96
N ASN A 595 17.02 -18.85 -30.35
CA ASN A 595 16.74 -19.22 -31.74
C ASN A 595 15.44 -18.59 -32.29
N GLY A 596 14.68 -17.86 -31.47
CA GLY A 596 13.40 -17.24 -31.82
C GLY A 596 12.19 -18.15 -31.60
N GLU A 597 12.41 -19.42 -31.25
CA GLU A 597 11.35 -20.37 -30.93
C GLU A 597 10.55 -19.92 -29.71
N GLN A 598 9.23 -20.10 -29.77
CA GLN A 598 8.31 -19.80 -28.69
C GLN A 598 7.41 -21.00 -28.45
N ALA A 599 7.21 -21.34 -27.18
CA ALA A 599 6.36 -22.43 -26.75
C ALA A 599 5.63 -22.06 -25.46
N VAL A 600 4.43 -22.60 -25.26
CA VAL A 600 3.73 -22.49 -23.97
C VAL A 600 4.61 -23.14 -22.90
N PHE A 601 4.94 -22.36 -21.87
CA PHE A 601 5.79 -22.79 -20.77
C PHE A 601 4.97 -23.38 -19.63
N VAL A 602 3.92 -22.67 -19.22
CA VAL A 602 2.93 -23.06 -18.21
C VAL A 602 1.59 -22.45 -18.61
N ASP A 603 0.53 -23.25 -18.58
CA ASP A 603 -0.86 -22.77 -18.68
C ASP A 603 -1.59 -23.14 -17.38
N THR A 604 -1.71 -22.17 -16.47
CA THR A 604 -2.33 -22.42 -15.16
C THR A 604 -3.83 -22.63 -15.26
N THR A 605 -4.47 -22.26 -16.37
CA THR A 605 -5.91 -22.46 -16.59
C THR A 605 -6.23 -23.91 -16.98
N ALA A 606 -5.26 -24.61 -17.55
CA ALA A 606 -5.36 -26.02 -17.93
C ALA A 606 -4.79 -26.98 -16.86
N LEU A 607 -3.99 -26.48 -15.92
CA LEU A 607 -3.36 -27.29 -14.87
C LEU A 607 -4.34 -27.64 -13.74
N ALA A 608 -4.71 -28.91 -13.65
CA ALA A 608 -5.46 -29.44 -12.52
C ALA A 608 -4.58 -29.47 -11.26
N THR A 609 -5.08 -28.92 -10.15
CA THR A 609 -4.38 -28.98 -8.86
C THR A 609 -4.61 -30.33 -8.19
N THR A 610 -3.58 -30.84 -7.50
CA THR A 610 -3.71 -32.05 -6.68
C THR A 610 -4.18 -31.67 -5.29
N LYS A 611 -5.27 -32.26 -4.82
CA LYS A 611 -5.82 -32.00 -3.49
C LYS A 611 -4.89 -32.55 -2.41
N LYS A 612 -4.53 -31.70 -1.44
CA LYS A 612 -3.78 -32.11 -0.25
C LYS A 612 -4.62 -32.99 0.66
N VAL A 613 -4.02 -34.05 1.19
CA VAL A 613 -4.62 -34.93 2.17
C VAL A 613 -4.23 -34.45 3.57
N VAL A 614 -5.24 -34.17 4.39
CA VAL A 614 -5.10 -33.72 5.77
C VAL A 614 -5.82 -34.71 6.68
N GLN A 615 -5.23 -35.00 7.83
CA GLN A 615 -5.83 -35.91 8.79
C GLN A 615 -7.13 -35.31 9.38
N PRO A 616 -8.17 -36.11 9.69
CA PRO A 616 -9.38 -35.59 10.32
C PRO A 616 -9.10 -34.85 11.63
N ILE A 617 -9.85 -33.77 11.89
CA ILE A 617 -9.63 -32.86 13.02
C ILE A 617 -9.59 -33.59 14.39
N GLN A 618 -10.32 -34.69 14.55
CA GLN A 618 -10.34 -35.45 15.81
C GLN A 618 -9.01 -36.17 16.08
N GLN A 619 -8.22 -36.42 15.04
CA GLN A 619 -6.93 -37.10 15.14
C GLN A 619 -5.75 -36.13 15.06
N GLN A 620 -5.98 -34.85 14.76
CA GLN A 620 -4.95 -33.81 14.74
C GLN A 620 -4.49 -33.44 16.15
N GLU A 621 -3.24 -33.03 16.32
CA GLU A 621 -2.70 -32.52 17.58
C GLU A 621 -3.36 -31.19 18.01
N PRO A 622 -3.37 -30.83 19.31
CA PRO A 622 -4.09 -29.65 19.81
C PRO A 622 -3.72 -28.30 19.16
N TYR A 623 -2.48 -28.16 18.68
CA TYR A 623 -1.96 -26.94 18.03
C TYR A 623 -1.92 -27.05 16.50
N GLU A 624 -2.57 -28.06 15.91
CA GLU A 624 -2.70 -28.11 14.45
C GLU A 624 -3.75 -27.12 13.93
N SER A 625 -3.45 -26.46 12.82
CA SER A 625 -4.22 -25.32 12.29
C SER A 625 -5.71 -25.61 12.17
N ARG A 626 -6.10 -26.73 11.53
CA ARG A 626 -7.54 -27.02 11.33
C ARG A 626 -8.26 -27.31 12.66
N ARG A 627 -7.58 -27.92 13.63
CA ARG A 627 -8.13 -28.14 14.97
C ARG A 627 -8.25 -26.86 15.79
N LEU A 628 -7.25 -25.98 15.73
CA LEU A 628 -7.26 -24.68 16.40
C LEU A 628 -8.38 -23.78 15.88
N TRP A 629 -8.48 -23.66 14.56
CA TRP A 629 -9.37 -22.71 13.91
C TRP A 629 -10.77 -23.27 13.60
N LYS A 630 -11.08 -24.51 14.03
CA LYS A 630 -12.33 -25.22 13.67
C LYS A 630 -13.61 -24.44 13.96
N GLU A 631 -13.68 -23.74 15.10
CA GLU A 631 -14.88 -22.98 15.50
C GLU A 631 -15.05 -21.72 14.65
N VAL A 632 -13.94 -21.03 14.35
CA VAL A 632 -13.92 -19.87 13.45
C VAL A 632 -14.36 -20.29 12.06
N THR A 633 -13.77 -21.37 11.53
CA THR A 633 -14.09 -21.89 10.19
C THR A 633 -15.53 -22.34 10.07
N LEU A 634 -16.07 -23.06 11.07
CA LEU A 634 -17.47 -23.48 11.06
C LEU A 634 -18.42 -22.27 11.13
N ALA A 635 -18.12 -21.27 11.96
CA ALA A 635 -18.92 -20.06 12.05
C ALA A 635 -18.91 -19.26 10.74
N LEU A 636 -17.74 -19.11 10.10
CA LEU A 636 -17.62 -18.46 8.79
C LEU A 636 -18.39 -19.21 7.71
N LYS A 637 -18.32 -20.55 7.68
CA LYS A 637 -19.12 -21.39 6.76
C LYS A 637 -20.62 -21.13 6.95
N ASN A 638 -21.08 -21.03 8.19
CA ASN A 638 -22.48 -20.77 8.51
C ASN A 638 -22.86 -19.28 8.41
N LYS A 639 -21.96 -18.42 7.91
CA LYS A 639 -22.14 -16.96 7.79
C LYS A 639 -22.46 -16.27 9.13
N ASP A 640 -22.06 -16.87 10.25
CA ASP A 640 -22.22 -16.33 11.60
C ASP A 640 -21.00 -15.49 11.99
N VAL A 641 -21.02 -14.22 11.59
CA VAL A 641 -19.93 -13.24 11.83
C VAL A 641 -19.68 -13.02 13.32
N ASN A 642 -20.72 -13.05 14.16
CA ASN A 642 -20.60 -12.82 15.61
C ASN A 642 -19.90 -14.00 16.29
N LYS A 643 -20.29 -15.23 15.95
CA LYS A 643 -19.63 -16.43 16.46
C LYS A 643 -18.20 -16.56 15.93
N ALA A 644 -17.95 -16.21 14.67
CA ALA A 644 -16.60 -16.21 14.11
C ALA A 644 -15.69 -15.22 14.86
N THR A 645 -16.20 -14.02 15.13
CA THR A 645 -15.47 -12.97 15.86
C THR A 645 -15.18 -13.37 17.30
N SER A 646 -16.18 -13.83 18.05
CA SER A 646 -15.98 -14.28 19.44
C SER A 646 -15.02 -15.48 19.54
N SER A 647 -15.13 -16.46 18.65
CA SER A 647 -14.25 -17.63 18.62
C SER A 647 -12.80 -17.24 18.29
N LYS A 648 -12.61 -16.31 17.34
CA LYS A 648 -11.29 -15.76 17.00
C LYS A 648 -10.69 -14.99 18.17
N THR A 649 -11.46 -14.11 18.81
CA THR A 649 -11.03 -13.34 19.97
C THR A 649 -10.60 -14.24 21.13
N PHE A 650 -11.36 -15.30 21.42
CA PHE A 650 -11.00 -16.27 22.45
C PHE A 650 -9.61 -16.90 22.22
N LEU A 651 -9.33 -17.29 20.97
CA LEU A 651 -8.06 -17.92 20.58
C LEU A 651 -6.89 -16.93 20.71
N GLU A 652 -7.08 -15.68 20.27
CA GLU A 652 -6.08 -14.62 20.38
C GLU A 652 -5.83 -14.19 21.83
N GLU A 653 -6.87 -14.09 22.66
CA GLU A 653 -6.72 -13.77 24.09
C GLU A 653 -5.99 -14.87 24.85
N LYS A 654 -6.28 -16.14 24.53
CA LYS A 654 -5.52 -17.28 25.07
C LYS A 654 -4.04 -17.15 24.72
N GLN A 655 -3.70 -16.82 23.48
CA GLN A 655 -2.32 -16.60 23.04
C GLN A 655 -1.66 -15.42 23.78
N ARG A 656 -2.37 -14.29 23.99
CA ARG A 656 -1.87 -13.13 24.75
C ARG A 656 -1.60 -13.48 26.21
N ARG A 657 -2.44 -14.32 26.83
CA ARG A 657 -2.22 -14.82 28.20
C ARG A 657 -0.98 -15.71 28.26
N GLU A 658 -0.85 -16.69 27.36
CA GLU A 658 0.32 -17.57 27.29
C GLU A 658 1.63 -16.80 27.01
N ALA A 659 1.58 -15.72 26.22
CA ALA A 659 2.71 -14.83 26.00
C ALA A 659 3.09 -14.04 27.27
N SER A 660 2.09 -13.51 27.98
CA SER A 660 2.30 -12.84 29.26
C SER A 660 2.91 -13.79 30.30
N GLU A 661 2.40 -15.01 30.45
CA GLU A 661 2.93 -16.01 31.39
C GLU A 661 4.39 -16.39 31.09
N ARG A 662 4.75 -16.56 29.82
CA ARG A 662 6.14 -16.79 29.39
C ARG A 662 7.05 -15.62 29.74
N LEU A 663 6.59 -14.38 29.52
CA LEU A 663 7.33 -13.18 29.88
C LEU A 663 7.56 -13.09 31.41
N HIS A 664 6.52 -13.32 32.21
CA HIS A 664 6.62 -13.27 33.68
C HIS A 664 7.51 -14.38 34.25
N SER A 665 7.53 -15.55 33.62
CA SER A 665 8.36 -16.69 34.05
C SER A 665 9.79 -16.67 33.48
N GLY A 666 10.15 -15.68 32.64
CA GLY A 666 11.48 -15.57 32.03
C GLY A 666 11.79 -16.63 30.97
N HIS A 667 10.79 -17.35 30.47
CA HIS A 667 10.98 -18.39 29.46
C HIS A 667 10.80 -17.82 28.04
N SER A 668 11.78 -18.07 27.16
CA SER A 668 11.63 -17.81 25.72
C SER A 668 10.86 -18.95 25.04
N TRP A 669 10.13 -18.61 23.96
CA TRP A 669 9.55 -19.63 23.11
C TRP A 669 10.65 -20.38 22.36
N LYS A 670 10.57 -21.71 22.37
CA LYS A 670 11.39 -22.58 21.53
C LYS A 670 10.46 -23.28 20.54
N PRO A 671 10.61 -23.04 19.23
CA PRO A 671 9.85 -23.78 18.24
C PRO A 671 10.10 -25.27 18.36
N ARG A 672 9.11 -26.07 17.97
CA ARG A 672 9.09 -27.52 18.19
C ARG A 672 9.74 -28.31 17.06
N LEU A 673 9.69 -27.78 15.85
CA LEU A 673 10.04 -28.51 14.62
C LEU A 673 11.22 -27.89 13.87
N PHE A 674 11.53 -26.63 14.16
CA PHE A 674 12.56 -25.85 13.48
C PHE A 674 13.49 -25.19 14.49
N HIS A 675 14.75 -25.03 14.10
CA HIS A 675 15.71 -24.18 14.80
C HIS A 675 16.27 -23.12 13.86
N LEU A 676 16.74 -22.03 14.45
CA LEU A 676 17.42 -20.97 13.71
C LEU A 676 18.90 -21.33 13.57
N GLU A 677 19.37 -21.42 12.33
CA GLU A 677 20.76 -21.64 11.94
C GLU A 677 21.24 -20.44 11.12
N GLY A 678 22.09 -19.60 11.73
CA GLY A 678 22.41 -18.29 11.18
C GLY A 678 21.16 -17.40 11.09
N GLU A 679 20.77 -17.02 9.88
CA GLU A 679 19.54 -16.25 9.61
C GLU A 679 18.40 -17.12 9.04
N HIS A 680 18.55 -18.45 9.01
CA HIS A 680 17.64 -19.35 8.33
C HIS A 680 16.99 -20.35 9.31
N TRP A 681 15.70 -20.60 9.12
CA TRP A 681 15.01 -21.65 9.86
C TRP A 681 15.18 -23.01 9.17
N THR A 682 15.75 -23.96 9.89
CA THR A 682 16.05 -25.31 9.42
C THR A 682 15.15 -26.32 10.11
N TYR A 683 14.55 -27.23 9.35
CA TYR A 683 13.75 -28.33 9.91
C TYR A 683 14.64 -29.34 10.64
N ASP A 684 14.24 -29.72 11.86
CA ASP A 684 15.06 -30.56 12.75
C ASP A 684 15.28 -31.98 12.20
N HIS A 685 14.25 -32.52 11.54
CA HIS A 685 14.23 -33.88 11.01
C HIS A 685 14.32 -33.91 9.47
N SER A 686 15.17 -33.08 8.87
CA SER A 686 15.31 -33.01 7.41
C SER A 686 15.73 -34.34 6.76
N LEU A 687 15.32 -34.55 5.50
CA LEU A 687 15.63 -35.74 4.72
C LEU A 687 17.14 -35.96 4.62
N GLN A 688 17.91 -34.89 4.40
CA GLN A 688 19.37 -34.92 4.36
C GLN A 688 19.95 -35.49 5.67
N LYS A 689 19.47 -35.04 6.84
CA LYS A 689 19.89 -35.56 8.15
C LYS A 689 19.49 -37.02 8.35
N ARG A 690 18.31 -37.44 7.88
CA ARG A 690 17.84 -38.83 8.04
C ARG A 690 18.55 -39.80 7.09
N MET A 691 18.92 -39.35 5.90
CA MET A 691 19.64 -40.16 4.91
C MET A 691 21.14 -40.21 5.21
N GLY A 692 21.74 -39.11 5.69
CA GLY A 692 23.15 -39.06 6.06
C GLY A 692 23.53 -39.92 7.28
N LYS A 693 22.56 -40.29 8.13
CA LYS A 693 22.75 -41.21 9.27
C LYS A 693 22.71 -42.71 8.88
N LYS A 694 22.40 -43.03 7.62
CA LYS A 694 22.30 -44.42 7.14
C LYS A 694 23.57 -44.92 6.43
N ASN A 695 24.55 -44.04 6.24
CA ASN A 695 25.93 -44.39 5.87
C ASN A 695 26.81 -44.31 7.12
#